data_AF-A0A7W1CV00-F1
#
_entry.id   AF-A0A7W1CV00-F1
#
_cell.length_a   1.000
_cell.length_b   1.000
_cell.length_c   1.000
_cell.angle_alpha   90.00
_cell.angle_beta   90.00
_cell.angle_gamma   90.00
#
_symmetry.space_group_name_H-M   'P 1'
#
loop_
_entity.id
_entity.type
_entity.pdbx_description
1 polymer ?
#
loop_
_entity_poly.entity_id
_entity_poly.type
_entity_poly.pdbx_seq_one_letter_code
_entity_poly.pdbx_strand_id
1 'polypeptide(L)'
;MKGRQNFRSQLCVILMGAALGGTVFAQAPYGLDSRAPIGPYLNNTMPPYDGAFPFPAVLSATGAFSDVQNVVPTAGLIPFTVNSPLWSDGALKERWMAVPNDGPPYDPDEQIDFVATGEYTFPNGTVFVKEFDLIVNEQTQEKKRLETRLLVRDENGAVYGVTYKWRDDNSDADLLPDGLNEEIPVITATGETVIHTWTYPSRAECLFCHNPPAKYVLGPKTHQLNGTFTYPSTGRTDNQLRTFNHLGMLNPSIDEAEIPTFLHSVYVGDTTQPIQQRMRSWIDSNCSQCHRPDGYGPGYDARFYTPLIDQNLINSYVQFRDVPGSLLYQRDNALDSTKMPPLAKNLVHEEAMAVLRQWIASPLEVLSVNFNQDNSHLAVRFNSHVNPETATVASNYSLDNNQVVTEAVMSSEPDTVILTCSPLAEGFTYSLSTRGIQDTAPSANTVWLNRATPFIAQFAPAPIAHWLANLSTRVEIGSGDDASIAGFITRGGQTKRMLIRGLGASLVTSGVDNALADPSLELYDNNGALLAINDNWADNANQQEIIDSGLAPASETESVILLQIPSDDVGIPYTAVLRGANGTTGVGLIEVYDLDFGVGPTIQNISTRGRVNVGEGVLIGGTIVLGSNSQDVIVRAIGPSLPLDDTLADPVLELYDENGALLRSNDNWRSDQSAEIIATSLPPSDDAEAAIVATLPPALYTAVVRGAGETA
;
A
#
# COMPACT_ATOMS: atom_id res chain seq x y z
N MET A 1 94.69 -1.00 20.03
CA MET A 1 94.84 -1.07 18.56
C MET A 1 93.47 -0.93 17.92
N LYS A 2 93.44 -0.23 16.78
CA LYS A 2 92.29 0.31 16.02
C LYS A 2 91.12 -0.67 15.80
N GLY A 3 89.88 -0.14 15.73
CA GLY A 3 88.73 -0.88 15.19
C GLY A 3 87.35 -0.19 15.22
N ARG A 4 87.21 0.93 14.49
CA ARG A 4 86.01 1.57 13.87
C ARG A 4 84.61 1.58 14.56
N GLN A 5 84.11 2.81 14.64
CA GLN A 5 82.72 3.25 14.85
C GLN A 5 81.75 2.77 13.77
N ASN A 6 80.48 2.58 14.15
CA ASN A 6 79.31 2.96 13.36
C ASN A 6 78.18 3.40 14.31
N PHE A 7 77.86 4.69 14.26
CA PHE A 7 76.69 5.31 14.87
C PHE A 7 75.45 4.99 14.02
N ARG A 8 74.39 4.46 14.64
CA ARG A 8 73.00 4.67 14.17
C ARG A 8 72.10 4.88 15.38
N SER A 9 71.39 5.99 15.32
CA SER A 9 70.37 6.47 16.24
C SER A 9 69.28 5.42 16.48
N GLN A 10 69.06 5.05 17.74
CA GLN A 10 67.82 4.39 18.15
C GLN A 10 66.70 5.44 18.17
N LEU A 11 65.85 5.42 17.15
CA LEU A 11 64.55 6.07 17.20
C LEU A 11 63.67 5.25 18.16
N CYS A 12 63.21 5.89 19.22
CA CYS A 12 62.16 5.37 20.10
C CYS A 12 60.84 5.39 19.30
N VAL A 13 60.41 4.23 18.80
CA VAL A 13 59.06 4.05 18.27
C VAL A 13 58.16 3.72 19.46
N ILE A 14 57.36 4.70 19.88
CA ILE A 14 56.20 4.45 20.75
C ILE A 14 55.20 3.66 19.89
N LEU A 15 55.16 2.34 20.06
CA LEU A 15 54.00 1.56 19.65
C LEU A 15 52.86 1.92 20.61
N MET A 16 51.97 2.81 20.16
CA MET A 16 50.60 2.82 20.68
C MET A 16 49.93 1.52 20.19
N GLY A 17 50.08 0.46 20.98
CA GLY A 17 49.19 -0.69 20.87
C GLY A 17 47.80 -0.22 21.27
N ALA A 18 46.91 -0.10 20.29
CA ALA A 18 45.49 -0.01 20.57
C ALA A 18 45.08 -1.32 21.26
N ALA A 19 44.97 -1.28 22.58
CA ALA A 19 44.12 -2.22 23.28
C ALA A 19 42.72 -2.00 22.71
N LEU A 20 42.25 -2.94 21.89
CA LEU A 20 40.82 -3.08 21.63
C LEU A 20 40.19 -3.31 23.00
N GLY A 21 39.71 -2.23 23.61
CA GLY A 21 38.82 -2.30 24.73
C GLY A 21 37.58 -3.03 24.24
N GLY A 22 37.56 -4.35 24.45
CA GLY A 22 36.32 -5.10 24.41
C GLY A 22 35.44 -4.50 25.49
N THR A 23 34.52 -3.63 25.09
CA THR A 23 33.36 -3.31 25.90
C THR A 23 32.65 -4.64 26.14
N VAL A 24 32.86 -5.21 27.33
CA VAL A 24 31.94 -6.21 27.86
C VAL A 24 30.64 -5.44 28.03
N PHE A 25 29.77 -5.51 27.02
CA PHE A 25 28.39 -5.06 27.19
C PHE A 25 27.81 -5.96 28.29
N ALA A 26 27.59 -5.40 29.48
CA ALA A 26 26.83 -6.10 30.50
C ALA A 26 25.46 -6.45 29.86
N GLN A 27 25.07 -7.71 29.94
CA GLN A 27 23.77 -8.15 29.42
C GLN A 27 22.67 -7.30 30.06
N ALA A 28 21.73 -6.81 29.24
CA ALA A 28 20.63 -6.00 29.74
C ALA A 28 19.88 -6.79 30.83
N PRO A 29 19.49 -6.15 31.94
CA PRO A 29 18.76 -6.84 33.00
C PRO A 29 17.42 -7.36 32.44
N TYR A 30 17.02 -8.54 32.91
CA TYR A 30 15.73 -9.11 32.58
C TYR A 30 14.58 -8.36 33.24
N GLY A 31 13.37 -8.54 32.71
CA GLY A 31 12.16 -7.92 33.26
C GLY A 31 11.91 -8.29 34.72
N LEU A 32 12.17 -9.54 35.10
CA LEU A 32 12.12 -10.04 36.48
C LEU A 32 13.41 -10.82 36.78
N ASP A 33 13.87 -10.77 38.03
CA ASP A 33 15.10 -11.45 38.46
C ASP A 33 14.87 -12.90 38.92
N SER A 34 13.65 -13.21 39.37
CA SER A 34 13.28 -14.53 39.89
C SER A 34 11.76 -14.70 39.89
N ARG A 35 11.30 -15.96 39.99
CA ARG A 35 9.89 -16.30 40.25
C ARG A 35 9.77 -16.86 41.66
N ALA A 36 8.97 -16.22 42.51
CA ALA A 36 8.75 -16.68 43.87
C ALA A 36 7.85 -17.94 43.88
N PRO A 37 7.97 -18.82 44.89
CA PRO A 37 7.03 -19.93 45.06
C PRO A 37 5.58 -19.45 45.11
N ILE A 38 4.67 -20.22 44.54
CA ILE A 38 3.25 -19.88 44.52
C ILE A 38 2.60 -20.29 45.84
N GLY A 39 1.63 -19.48 46.29
CA GLY A 39 0.87 -19.77 47.49
C GLY A 39 0.18 -21.15 47.40
N PRO A 40 0.05 -21.89 48.52
CA PRO A 40 -0.40 -23.29 48.51
C PRO A 40 -1.67 -23.52 47.69
N TYR A 41 -2.65 -22.61 47.82
CA TYR A 41 -3.95 -22.74 47.16
C TYR A 41 -3.88 -22.75 45.63
N LEU A 42 -2.96 -21.98 45.06
CA LEU A 42 -2.76 -21.88 43.60
C LEU A 42 -1.69 -22.84 43.08
N ASN A 43 -0.95 -23.52 43.96
CA ASN A 43 0.08 -24.47 43.60
C ASN A 43 -0.47 -25.90 43.64
N ASN A 44 -1.24 -26.28 42.60
CA ASN A 44 -1.81 -27.62 42.44
C ASN A 44 -2.75 -28.09 43.58
N THR A 45 -3.36 -27.16 44.33
CA THR A 45 -4.36 -27.51 45.36
C THR A 45 -5.73 -26.88 45.16
N MET A 46 -5.96 -26.23 44.01
CA MET A 46 -7.30 -25.87 43.56
C MET A 46 -8.17 -27.14 43.44
N PRO A 47 -9.42 -27.14 43.94
CA PRO A 47 -10.29 -28.30 43.86
C PRO A 47 -10.44 -28.79 42.41
N PRO A 48 -10.44 -30.11 42.14
CA PRO A 48 -10.76 -30.59 40.80
C PRO A 48 -12.22 -30.24 40.46
N TYR A 49 -12.55 -30.20 39.16
CA TYR A 49 -13.89 -29.82 38.69
C TYR A 49 -15.01 -30.65 39.32
N ASP A 50 -14.78 -31.96 39.52
CA ASP A 50 -15.67 -32.94 40.14
C ASP A 50 -15.33 -33.20 41.62
N GLY A 51 -14.48 -32.36 42.22
CA GLY A 51 -13.93 -32.55 43.55
C GLY A 51 -14.93 -32.48 44.69
N ALA A 52 -14.60 -33.17 45.79
CA ALA A 52 -15.40 -33.20 47.01
C ALA A 52 -15.42 -31.87 47.80
N PHE A 53 -14.58 -30.89 47.44
CA PHE A 53 -14.40 -29.64 48.16
C PHE A 53 -14.96 -28.44 47.38
N PRO A 54 -15.73 -27.55 48.02
CA PRO A 54 -16.24 -26.36 47.35
C PRO A 54 -15.10 -25.38 47.02
N PHE A 55 -15.22 -24.72 45.87
CA PHE A 55 -14.40 -23.55 45.54
C PHE A 55 -14.56 -22.46 46.61
N PRO A 56 -13.57 -21.58 46.83
CA PRO A 56 -13.67 -20.52 47.81
C PRO A 56 -14.81 -19.59 47.43
N ALA A 57 -15.67 -19.25 48.39
CA ALA A 57 -16.83 -18.40 48.12
C ALA A 57 -16.46 -16.96 47.76
N VAL A 58 -15.27 -16.51 48.16
CA VAL A 58 -14.76 -15.15 47.92
C VAL A 58 -13.34 -15.20 47.34
N LEU A 59 -12.98 -14.19 46.55
CA LEU A 59 -11.72 -14.11 45.83
C LEU A 59 -10.52 -13.99 46.77
N SER A 60 -10.63 -13.25 47.88
CA SER A 60 -9.58 -13.15 48.90
C SER A 60 -9.12 -14.51 49.45
N ALA A 61 -10.00 -15.52 49.45
CA ALA A 61 -9.69 -16.86 49.94
C ALA A 61 -8.94 -17.74 48.90
N THR A 62 -8.77 -17.26 47.66
CA THR A 62 -8.01 -17.97 46.61
C THR A 62 -6.50 -17.78 46.75
N GLY A 63 -6.04 -16.74 47.44
CA GLY A 63 -4.61 -16.40 47.51
C GLY A 63 -4.01 -15.82 46.23
N ALA A 64 -4.83 -15.47 45.22
CA ALA A 64 -4.36 -14.79 44.01
C ALA A 64 -3.78 -13.40 44.30
N PHE A 65 -4.38 -12.69 45.27
CA PHE A 65 -3.98 -11.35 45.65
C PHE A 65 -3.57 -11.32 47.13
N SER A 66 -2.43 -10.69 47.42
CA SER A 66 -2.00 -10.39 48.79
C SER A 66 -2.80 -9.23 49.40
N ASP A 67 -3.34 -8.36 48.53
CA ASP A 67 -4.32 -7.32 48.86
C ASP A 67 -5.38 -7.32 47.76
N VAL A 68 -6.52 -7.98 48.03
CA VAL A 68 -7.60 -8.12 47.06
C VAL A 68 -8.21 -6.77 46.71
N GLN A 69 -8.42 -5.88 47.68
CA GLN A 69 -9.09 -4.60 47.46
C GLN A 69 -8.31 -3.72 46.48
N ASN A 70 -6.98 -3.83 46.47
CA ASN A 70 -6.12 -3.10 45.53
C ASN A 70 -5.60 -3.97 44.37
N VAL A 71 -6.08 -5.21 44.24
CA VAL A 71 -5.68 -6.17 43.19
C VAL A 71 -4.15 -6.35 43.15
N VAL A 72 -3.50 -6.39 44.32
CA VAL A 72 -2.05 -6.60 44.42
C VAL A 72 -1.77 -8.09 44.33
N PRO A 73 -1.16 -8.58 43.23
CA PRO A 73 -0.94 -10.02 43.03
C PRO A 73 0.04 -10.55 44.07
N THR A 74 -0.18 -11.79 44.51
CA THR A 74 0.81 -12.49 45.34
C THR A 74 2.12 -12.67 44.54
N ALA A 75 3.28 -12.58 45.21
CA ALA A 75 4.59 -12.49 44.55
C ALA A 75 4.94 -13.64 43.57
N GLY A 76 4.33 -14.82 43.71
CA GLY A 76 4.52 -15.95 42.80
C GLY A 76 3.73 -15.87 41.50
N LEU A 77 2.80 -14.93 41.36
CA LEU A 77 2.04 -14.70 40.13
C LEU A 77 2.89 -13.89 39.15
N ILE A 78 3.15 -14.44 37.97
CA ILE A 78 3.91 -13.79 36.92
C ILE A 78 2.97 -12.94 36.06
N PRO A 79 3.10 -11.60 36.06
CA PRO A 79 2.30 -10.74 35.21
C PRO A 79 2.71 -10.89 33.74
N PHE A 80 1.75 -10.82 32.84
CA PHE A 80 2.01 -10.87 31.40
C PHE A 80 0.93 -10.13 30.60
N THR A 81 1.25 -9.84 29.35
CA THR A 81 0.28 -9.35 28.35
C THR A 81 0.36 -10.18 27.07
N VAL A 82 -0.63 -10.00 26.21
CA VAL A 82 -0.66 -10.55 24.86
C VAL A 82 -0.70 -9.40 23.86
N ASN A 83 0.09 -9.49 22.80
CA ASN A 83 0.21 -8.38 21.84
C ASN A 83 -1.11 -8.07 21.10
N SER A 84 -1.92 -9.10 20.85
CA SER A 84 -3.25 -8.96 20.26
C SER A 84 -4.28 -9.58 21.21
N PRO A 85 -4.94 -8.78 22.05
CA PRO A 85 -5.88 -9.30 23.03
C PRO A 85 -7.21 -9.71 22.39
N LEU A 86 -7.77 -10.83 22.87
CA LEU A 86 -9.16 -11.22 22.63
C LEU A 86 -10.10 -10.05 22.99
N TRP A 87 -11.03 -9.72 22.09
CA TRP A 87 -12.09 -8.77 22.33
C TRP A 87 -13.05 -9.29 23.40
N SER A 88 -13.46 -8.43 24.32
CA SER A 88 -14.38 -8.78 25.39
C SER A 88 -15.23 -7.55 25.71
N ASP A 89 -15.98 -7.10 24.71
CA ASP A 89 -16.89 -5.95 24.80
C ASP A 89 -16.26 -4.73 25.51
N GLY A 90 -15.09 -4.29 25.05
CA GLY A 90 -14.42 -3.10 25.59
C GLY A 90 -13.76 -3.26 26.96
N ALA A 91 -13.82 -4.42 27.60
CA ALA A 91 -13.17 -4.63 28.90
C ALA A 91 -11.64 -4.60 28.81
N LEU A 92 -11.05 -3.80 29.69
CA LEU A 92 -9.62 -3.78 30.00
C LEU A 92 -9.27 -5.06 30.77
N LYS A 93 -8.07 -5.57 30.53
CA LYS A 93 -7.64 -6.85 31.09
C LYS A 93 -6.22 -6.81 31.62
N GLU A 94 -6.06 -7.12 32.89
CA GLU A 94 -4.78 -7.47 33.50
C GLU A 94 -4.69 -8.99 33.67
N ARG A 95 -3.47 -9.55 33.57
CA ARG A 95 -3.28 -11.01 33.53
C ARG A 95 -2.06 -11.42 34.32
N TRP A 96 -2.22 -12.56 34.98
CA TRP A 96 -1.15 -13.24 35.67
C TRP A 96 -1.23 -14.75 35.42
N MET A 97 -0.11 -15.43 35.56
CA MET A 97 -0.05 -16.88 35.60
C MET A 97 0.67 -17.35 36.85
N ALA A 98 0.10 -18.36 37.48
CA ALA A 98 0.69 -19.15 38.55
C ALA A 98 1.06 -20.50 37.92
N VAL A 99 2.30 -20.63 37.42
CA VAL A 99 2.87 -21.90 36.93
C VAL A 99 3.52 -22.61 38.12
N PRO A 100 3.20 -23.89 38.40
CA PRO A 100 3.75 -24.64 39.53
C PRO A 100 5.23 -24.35 39.77
N ASN A 101 5.56 -24.04 41.02
CA ASN A 101 6.87 -23.57 41.41
C ASN A 101 7.10 -23.76 42.91
N ASP A 102 7.96 -24.69 43.27
CA ASP A 102 8.47 -24.89 44.63
C ASP A 102 9.88 -24.29 44.86
N GLY A 103 10.53 -23.83 43.78
CA GLY A 103 11.83 -23.16 43.77
C GLY A 103 12.83 -23.87 42.86
N PRO A 104 14.00 -23.28 42.59
CA PRO A 104 15.01 -23.92 41.75
C PRO A 104 15.73 -25.08 42.47
N PRO A 105 16.20 -26.13 41.75
CA PRO A 105 16.08 -26.31 40.30
C PRO A 105 14.67 -26.71 39.87
N TYR A 106 14.21 -26.19 38.74
CA TYR A 106 12.85 -26.46 38.26
C TYR A 106 12.78 -27.78 37.49
N ASP A 107 11.84 -28.63 37.86
CA ASP A 107 11.55 -29.86 37.14
C ASP A 107 10.66 -29.60 35.90
N PRO A 108 10.62 -30.51 34.90
CA PRO A 108 9.80 -30.31 33.70
C PRO A 108 8.31 -30.07 33.97
N ASP A 109 7.76 -30.57 35.07
CA ASP A 109 6.38 -30.31 35.54
C ASP A 109 6.22 -28.96 36.24
N GLU A 110 7.25 -28.12 36.26
CA GLU A 110 7.22 -26.72 36.70
C GLU A 110 7.52 -25.76 35.54
N GLN A 111 7.62 -26.28 34.32
CA GLN A 111 8.01 -25.57 33.11
C GLN A 111 6.97 -25.72 31.98
N ILE A 112 6.80 -24.67 31.20
CA ILE A 112 5.92 -24.63 30.04
C ILE A 112 6.63 -25.35 28.89
N ASP A 113 5.94 -26.29 28.26
CA ASP A 113 6.41 -26.93 27.02
C ASP A 113 6.40 -25.89 25.89
N PHE A 114 7.57 -25.30 25.64
CA PHE A 114 7.78 -24.28 24.63
C PHE A 114 7.77 -24.89 23.23
N VAL A 115 7.03 -24.23 22.33
CA VAL A 115 7.07 -24.49 20.90
C VAL A 115 7.09 -23.17 20.14
N ALA A 116 8.02 -22.98 19.20
CA ALA A 116 8.12 -21.71 18.46
C ALA A 116 6.84 -21.36 17.64
N THR A 117 6.03 -22.36 17.32
CA THR A 117 4.75 -22.21 16.63
C THR A 117 3.68 -23.09 17.26
N GLY A 118 2.43 -22.63 17.26
CA GLY A 118 1.30 -23.35 17.86
C GLY A 118 1.10 -23.07 19.35
N GLU A 119 0.30 -23.93 19.98
CA GLU A 119 -0.09 -23.82 21.38
C GLU A 119 0.93 -24.48 22.30
N TYR A 120 1.30 -23.76 23.36
CA TYR A 120 2.04 -24.31 24.49
C TYR A 120 1.22 -25.37 25.24
N THR A 121 1.92 -26.30 25.88
CA THR A 121 1.34 -27.12 26.95
C THR A 121 1.84 -26.56 28.27
N PHE A 122 0.93 -26.33 29.21
CA PHE A 122 1.27 -25.84 30.55
C PHE A 122 1.31 -27.00 31.53
N PRO A 123 2.09 -26.92 32.62
CA PRO A 123 2.01 -27.89 33.70
C PRO A 123 0.64 -27.98 34.34
N ASN A 124 0.29 -29.18 34.81
CA ASN A 124 -0.90 -29.39 35.61
C ASN A 124 -0.81 -28.59 36.91
N GLY A 125 -1.93 -28.02 37.36
CA GLY A 125 -1.95 -27.07 38.47
C GLY A 125 -1.65 -25.62 38.07
N THR A 126 -1.33 -25.33 36.80
CA THR A 126 -1.21 -23.94 36.33
C THR A 126 -2.54 -23.21 36.45
N VAL A 127 -2.52 -22.01 37.04
CA VAL A 127 -3.70 -21.13 37.14
C VAL A 127 -3.45 -19.81 36.43
N PHE A 128 -4.32 -19.46 35.49
CA PHE A 128 -4.32 -18.12 34.88
C PHE A 128 -5.35 -17.25 35.58
N VAL A 129 -4.93 -16.07 36.03
CA VAL A 129 -5.79 -15.08 36.66
C VAL A 129 -5.97 -13.92 35.70
N LYS A 130 -7.22 -13.56 35.41
CA LYS A 130 -7.58 -12.42 34.56
C LYS A 130 -8.50 -11.49 35.33
N GLU A 131 -8.11 -10.23 35.43
CA GLU A 131 -8.94 -9.17 35.98
C GLU A 131 -9.60 -8.40 34.84
N PHE A 132 -10.90 -8.11 34.97
CA PHE A 132 -11.68 -7.40 33.97
C PHE A 132 -12.25 -6.10 34.54
N ASP A 133 -11.88 -4.98 33.93
CA ASP A 133 -12.42 -3.66 34.21
C ASP A 133 -13.19 -3.11 33.00
N LEU A 134 -14.27 -2.39 33.24
CA LEU A 134 -15.00 -1.64 32.21
C LEU A 134 -14.92 -0.16 32.47
N ILE A 135 -14.63 0.63 31.42
CA ILE A 135 -14.79 2.09 31.48
C ILE A 135 -16.29 2.38 31.47
N VAL A 136 -16.82 2.88 32.59
CA VAL A 136 -18.24 3.21 32.75
C VAL A 136 -18.53 4.70 32.53
N ASN A 137 -17.49 5.51 32.42
CA ASN A 137 -17.59 6.90 31.99
C ASN A 137 -16.41 7.25 31.11
N GLU A 138 -16.66 7.38 29.81
CA GLU A 138 -15.65 7.67 28.80
C GLU A 138 -15.10 9.10 28.90
N GLN A 139 -15.82 10.03 29.54
CA GLN A 139 -15.36 11.41 29.74
C GLN A 139 -14.35 11.52 30.89
N THR A 140 -14.56 10.76 31.97
CA THR A 140 -13.69 10.78 33.16
C THR A 140 -12.69 9.63 33.20
N GLN A 141 -12.87 8.62 32.34
CA GLN A 141 -12.14 7.35 32.35
C GLN A 141 -12.36 6.54 33.64
N GLU A 142 -13.50 6.75 34.31
CA GLU A 142 -13.90 5.99 35.49
C GLU A 142 -14.13 4.52 35.13
N LYS A 143 -13.62 3.62 35.97
CA LYS A 143 -13.68 2.17 35.77
C LYS A 143 -14.56 1.49 36.82
N LYS A 144 -15.31 0.47 36.39
CA LYS A 144 -15.96 -0.52 37.25
C LYS A 144 -15.23 -1.85 37.13
N ARG A 145 -14.85 -2.45 38.26
CA ARG A 145 -14.38 -3.84 38.31
C ARG A 145 -15.54 -4.77 38.05
N LEU A 146 -15.37 -5.69 37.11
CA LEU A 146 -16.41 -6.62 36.70
C LEU A 146 -16.23 -7.99 37.34
N GLU A 147 -15.13 -8.65 36.99
CA GLU A 147 -14.80 -9.99 37.47
C GLU A 147 -13.30 -10.22 37.55
N THR A 148 -12.92 -11.10 38.46
CA THR A 148 -11.69 -11.88 38.34
C THR A 148 -12.05 -13.29 37.88
N ARG A 149 -11.44 -13.74 36.78
CA ARG A 149 -11.59 -15.10 36.28
C ARG A 149 -10.31 -15.90 36.45
N LEU A 150 -10.44 -17.07 37.07
CA LEU A 150 -9.38 -18.06 37.15
C LEU A 150 -9.65 -19.16 36.12
N LEU A 151 -8.66 -19.47 35.29
CA LEU A 151 -8.65 -20.67 34.45
C LEU A 151 -7.65 -21.63 35.07
N VAL A 152 -8.14 -22.74 35.61
CA VAL A 152 -7.31 -23.74 36.29
C VAL A 152 -7.06 -24.89 35.33
N ARG A 153 -5.80 -25.27 35.18
CA ARG A 153 -5.40 -26.52 34.54
C ARG A 153 -5.37 -27.63 35.57
N ASP A 154 -6.21 -28.64 35.41
CA ASP A 154 -6.35 -29.71 36.41
C ASP A 154 -5.27 -30.78 36.29
N GLU A 155 -5.27 -31.73 37.23
CA GLU A 155 -4.34 -32.86 37.29
C GLU A 155 -4.43 -33.81 36.09
N ASN A 156 -5.53 -33.77 35.33
CA ASN A 156 -5.75 -34.58 34.14
C ASN A 156 -5.32 -33.85 32.85
N GLY A 157 -4.86 -32.60 32.97
CA GLY A 157 -4.46 -31.77 31.83
C GLY A 157 -5.64 -31.21 31.02
N ALA A 158 -6.85 -31.18 31.58
CA ALA A 158 -7.95 -30.36 31.07
C ALA A 158 -7.93 -28.99 31.78
N VAL A 159 -8.93 -28.13 31.52
CA VAL A 159 -9.11 -26.89 32.27
C VAL A 159 -10.55 -26.71 32.70
N TYR A 160 -10.77 -25.84 33.69
CA TYR A 160 -12.09 -25.29 34.00
C TYR A 160 -11.97 -23.81 34.40
N GLY A 161 -13.04 -23.05 34.16
CA GLY A 161 -13.13 -21.64 34.53
C GLY A 161 -13.80 -21.46 35.90
N VAL A 162 -13.36 -20.45 36.65
CA VAL A 162 -13.97 -20.00 37.91
C VAL A 162 -14.09 -18.48 37.84
N THR A 163 -15.31 -17.96 37.96
CA THR A 163 -15.57 -16.51 37.87
C THR A 163 -15.99 -15.96 39.23
N TYR A 164 -15.32 -14.90 39.65
CA TYR A 164 -15.66 -14.10 40.83
C TYR A 164 -16.16 -12.74 40.37
N LYS A 165 -17.38 -12.38 40.74
CA LYS A 165 -17.97 -11.07 40.44
C LYS A 165 -17.62 -10.08 41.56
N TRP A 166 -17.09 -8.92 41.20
CA TRP A 166 -16.77 -7.88 42.18
C TRP A 166 -18.03 -7.30 42.85
N ARG A 167 -17.90 -7.02 44.14
CA ARG A 167 -18.89 -6.24 44.89
C ARG A 167 -18.79 -4.76 44.51
N ASP A 168 -19.89 -4.03 44.61
CA ASP A 168 -19.95 -2.61 44.24
C ASP A 168 -18.98 -1.73 45.06
N ASP A 169 -18.58 -2.16 46.26
CA ASP A 169 -17.62 -1.45 47.11
C ASP A 169 -16.15 -1.82 46.85
N ASN A 170 -15.90 -2.72 45.88
CA ASN A 170 -14.58 -3.26 45.53
C ASN A 170 -13.83 -3.92 46.71
N SER A 171 -14.53 -4.31 47.79
CA SER A 171 -13.91 -4.92 48.98
C SER A 171 -13.42 -6.34 48.73
N ASP A 172 -14.14 -7.09 47.90
CA ASP A 172 -13.86 -8.47 47.50
C ASP A 172 -14.72 -8.82 46.28
N ALA A 173 -14.58 -10.04 45.78
CA ALA A 173 -15.42 -10.59 44.72
C ALA A 173 -16.03 -11.94 45.14
N ASP A 174 -17.29 -12.17 44.80
CA ASP A 174 -18.05 -13.36 45.18
C ASP A 174 -18.09 -14.38 44.04
N LEU A 175 -17.93 -15.66 44.38
CA LEU A 175 -17.98 -16.75 43.42
C LEU A 175 -19.35 -16.84 42.73
N LEU A 176 -19.35 -16.82 41.39
CA LEU A 176 -20.56 -17.10 40.62
C LEU A 176 -20.76 -18.63 40.47
N PRO A 177 -21.95 -19.15 40.81
CA PRO A 177 -22.26 -20.57 40.63
C PRO A 177 -22.52 -20.92 39.16
N ASP A 178 -23.03 -19.98 38.37
CA ASP A 178 -23.38 -20.14 36.96
C ASP A 178 -23.17 -18.82 36.20
N GLY A 179 -23.48 -18.79 34.91
CA GLY A 179 -23.44 -17.60 34.08
C GLY A 179 -24.44 -16.53 34.52
N LEU A 180 -24.12 -15.27 34.27
CA LEU A 180 -24.93 -14.11 34.61
C LEU A 180 -24.82 -13.04 33.51
N ASN A 181 -25.92 -12.38 33.20
CA ASN A 181 -25.90 -11.12 32.46
C ASN A 181 -26.17 -9.97 33.42
N GLU A 182 -25.36 -8.91 33.35
CA GLU A 182 -25.55 -7.67 34.11
C GLU A 182 -25.70 -6.50 33.14
N GLU A 183 -26.71 -5.66 33.39
CA GLU A 183 -26.89 -4.40 32.68
C GLU A 183 -26.12 -3.30 33.42
N ILE A 184 -25.12 -2.72 32.75
CA ILE A 184 -24.22 -1.71 33.31
C ILE A 184 -24.44 -0.39 32.55
N PRO A 185 -24.86 0.69 33.23
CA PRO A 185 -24.94 1.99 32.60
C PRO A 185 -23.53 2.53 32.30
N VAL A 186 -23.31 2.98 31.07
CA VAL A 186 -22.07 3.59 30.60
C VAL A 186 -22.36 4.98 30.07
N ILE A 187 -21.62 5.98 30.55
CA ILE A 187 -21.63 7.34 30.01
C ILE A 187 -20.63 7.40 28.87
N THR A 188 -21.13 7.59 27.66
CA THR A 188 -20.34 7.70 26.42
C THR A 188 -19.58 9.02 26.36
N ALA A 189 -18.64 9.12 25.42
CA ALA A 189 -17.86 10.33 25.19
C ALA A 189 -18.72 11.57 24.87
N THR A 190 -19.90 11.38 24.26
CA THR A 190 -20.86 12.45 23.97
C THR A 190 -21.69 12.88 25.19
N GLY A 191 -21.58 12.17 26.32
CA GLY A 191 -22.32 12.40 27.55
C GLY A 191 -23.67 11.66 27.63
N GLU A 192 -24.01 10.87 26.61
CA GLU A 192 -25.20 10.01 26.64
C GLU A 192 -24.96 8.79 27.54
N THR A 193 -25.97 8.39 28.32
CA THR A 193 -25.94 7.13 29.07
C THR A 193 -26.55 6.00 28.26
N VAL A 194 -25.78 4.96 27.99
CA VAL A 194 -26.22 3.73 27.30
C VAL A 194 -26.14 2.53 28.23
N ILE A 195 -26.96 1.50 27.99
CA ILE A 195 -26.89 0.25 28.75
C ILE A 195 -25.97 -0.72 28.03
N HIS A 196 -24.92 -1.15 28.73
CA HIS A 196 -23.99 -2.17 28.29
C HIS A 196 -24.30 -3.47 29.02
N THR A 197 -24.68 -4.53 28.30
CA THR A 197 -24.83 -5.87 28.88
C THR A 197 -23.46 -6.55 28.99
N TRP A 198 -23.02 -6.83 30.22
CA TRP A 198 -21.87 -7.68 30.48
C TRP A 198 -22.32 -9.13 30.71
N THR A 199 -21.70 -10.08 30.00
CA THR A 199 -21.96 -11.51 30.18
C THR A 199 -20.81 -12.16 30.95
N TYR A 200 -21.09 -12.57 32.18
CA TYR A 200 -20.26 -13.48 32.95
C TYR A 200 -20.54 -14.92 32.47
N PRO A 201 -19.58 -15.60 31.80
CA PRO A 201 -19.80 -16.95 31.32
C PRO A 201 -19.83 -17.95 32.48
N SER A 202 -20.69 -18.94 32.36
CA SER A 202 -20.69 -20.12 33.23
C SER A 202 -19.40 -20.93 33.07
N ARG A 203 -19.17 -21.87 33.99
CA ARG A 203 -18.05 -22.81 33.90
C ARG A 203 -18.10 -23.64 32.61
N ALA A 204 -19.31 -24.05 32.21
CA ALA A 204 -19.51 -24.84 30.99
C ALA A 204 -19.27 -24.01 29.73
N GLU A 205 -19.74 -22.76 29.70
CA GLU A 205 -19.53 -21.84 28.57
C GLU A 205 -18.05 -21.48 28.37
N CYS A 206 -17.25 -21.41 29.44
CA CYS A 206 -15.80 -21.25 29.33
C CYS A 206 -15.18 -22.33 28.41
N LEU A 207 -15.66 -23.57 28.49
CA LEU A 207 -15.14 -24.71 27.71
C LEU A 207 -15.55 -24.68 26.23
N PHE A 208 -16.44 -23.78 25.84
CA PHE A 208 -16.75 -23.56 24.43
C PHE A 208 -15.51 -23.08 23.67
N CYS A 209 -14.81 -22.11 24.25
CA CYS A 209 -13.54 -21.58 23.73
C CYS A 209 -12.33 -22.39 24.24
N HIS A 210 -12.34 -22.76 25.52
CA HIS A 210 -11.26 -23.52 26.15
C HIS A 210 -11.41 -25.02 25.89
N ASN A 211 -11.25 -25.41 24.63
CA ASN A 211 -11.53 -26.75 24.13
C ASN A 211 -10.24 -27.57 23.81
N PRO A 212 -10.34 -28.90 23.66
CA PRO A 212 -9.19 -29.75 23.38
C PRO A 212 -8.44 -29.42 22.08
N PRO A 213 -9.09 -29.15 20.92
CA PRO A 213 -8.40 -28.75 19.70
C PRO A 213 -7.50 -27.52 19.87
N ALA A 214 -7.92 -26.56 20.71
CA ALA A 214 -7.15 -25.35 21.05
C ALA A 214 -6.16 -25.55 22.22
N LYS A 215 -5.92 -26.80 22.66
CA LYS A 215 -5.13 -27.18 23.83
C LYS A 215 -5.52 -26.45 25.12
N TYR A 216 -6.80 -26.10 25.23
CA TYR A 216 -7.41 -25.45 26.39
C TYR A 216 -6.91 -24.05 26.74
N VAL A 217 -5.62 -23.75 26.79
CA VAL A 217 -5.10 -22.43 27.20
C VAL A 217 -5.01 -21.49 26.01
N LEU A 218 -5.67 -20.32 26.12
CA LEU A 218 -5.76 -19.32 25.06
C LEU A 218 -4.99 -18.05 25.44
N GLY A 219 -4.29 -17.46 24.47
CA GLY A 219 -3.55 -16.20 24.62
C GLY A 219 -2.04 -16.40 24.65
N PRO A 220 -1.42 -16.92 25.73
CA PRO A 220 0.03 -17.07 25.80
C PRO A 220 0.53 -18.15 24.83
N LYS A 221 1.06 -17.69 23.70
CA LYS A 221 1.77 -18.43 22.65
C LYS A 221 3.00 -17.62 22.25
N THR A 222 3.96 -18.20 21.53
CA THR A 222 5.19 -17.50 21.14
C THR A 222 4.93 -16.16 20.50
N HIS A 223 4.06 -16.08 19.48
CA HIS A 223 3.81 -14.82 18.78
C HIS A 223 3.02 -13.78 19.59
N GLN A 224 2.30 -14.20 20.64
CA GLN A 224 1.58 -13.28 21.54
C GLN A 224 2.47 -12.76 22.67
N LEU A 225 3.50 -13.52 23.06
CA LEU A 225 4.46 -13.19 24.11
C LEU A 225 5.77 -12.59 23.56
N ASN A 226 6.08 -12.81 22.29
CA ASN A 226 7.19 -12.14 21.63
C ASN A 226 6.82 -10.67 21.53
N GLY A 227 7.24 -9.84 22.47
CA GLY A 227 6.77 -8.46 22.61
C GLY A 227 7.19 -7.92 23.97
N THR A 228 7.31 -6.61 24.10
CA THR A 228 7.79 -5.98 25.34
C THR A 228 6.69 -5.82 26.38
N PHE A 229 7.05 -5.98 27.64
CA PHE A 229 6.18 -5.75 28.79
C PHE A 229 6.96 -5.08 29.91
N THR A 230 6.32 -4.11 30.58
CA THR A 230 6.89 -3.44 31.74
C THR A 230 6.43 -4.15 33.01
N TYR A 231 7.38 -4.73 33.74
CA TYR A 231 7.10 -5.52 34.93
C TYR A 231 6.91 -4.60 36.14
N PRO A 232 5.73 -4.55 36.78
CA PRO A 232 5.43 -3.56 37.82
C PRO A 232 6.36 -3.62 39.04
N SER A 233 6.82 -4.82 39.42
CA SER A 233 7.66 -5.01 40.61
C SER A 233 9.08 -4.48 40.46
N THR A 234 9.61 -4.42 39.23
CA THR A 234 10.97 -3.97 38.93
C THR A 234 11.01 -2.64 38.19
N GLY A 235 9.90 -2.24 37.55
CA GLY A 235 9.81 -1.09 36.65
C GLY A 235 10.55 -1.28 35.33
N ARG A 236 11.05 -2.48 35.03
CA ARG A 236 11.86 -2.77 33.83
C ARG A 236 10.98 -3.24 32.68
N THR A 237 11.32 -2.80 31.47
CA THR A 237 10.68 -3.25 30.22
C THR A 237 11.56 -4.28 29.54
N ASP A 238 11.00 -5.44 29.22
CA ASP A 238 11.71 -6.51 28.51
C ASP A 238 10.77 -7.32 27.61
N ASN A 239 11.33 -8.02 26.61
CA ASN A 239 10.60 -9.04 25.86
C ASN A 239 10.16 -10.16 26.81
N GLN A 240 8.88 -10.53 26.77
CA GLN A 240 8.33 -11.51 27.71
C GLN A 240 8.93 -12.91 27.55
N LEU A 241 9.26 -13.33 26.32
CA LEU A 241 9.94 -14.61 26.09
C LEU A 241 11.32 -14.64 26.74
N ARG A 242 12.05 -13.52 26.67
CA ARG A 242 13.37 -13.38 27.31
C ARG A 242 13.26 -13.50 28.83
N THR A 243 12.31 -12.76 29.43
CA THR A 243 12.05 -12.87 30.87
C THR A 243 11.63 -14.29 31.26
N PHE A 244 10.70 -14.92 30.53
CA PHE A 244 10.19 -16.25 30.87
C PHE A 244 11.30 -17.32 30.77
N ASN A 245 12.17 -17.20 29.76
CA ASN A 245 13.34 -18.04 29.61
C ASN A 245 14.29 -17.89 30.80
N HIS A 246 14.61 -16.65 31.18
CA HIS A 246 15.48 -16.35 32.33
C HIS A 246 14.91 -16.87 33.65
N LEU A 247 13.59 -16.76 33.83
CA LEU A 247 12.88 -17.29 35.00
C LEU A 247 12.85 -18.82 35.07
N GLY A 248 13.38 -19.51 34.05
CA GLY A 248 13.36 -20.97 33.95
C GLY A 248 11.96 -21.53 33.69
N MET A 249 11.05 -20.73 33.13
CA MET A 249 9.66 -21.14 32.88
C MET A 249 9.46 -21.91 31.58
N LEU A 250 10.45 -21.97 30.69
CA LEU A 250 10.32 -22.57 29.36
C LEU A 250 11.16 -23.85 29.26
N ASN A 251 10.57 -24.91 28.69
CA ASN A 251 11.23 -26.16 28.38
C ASN A 251 10.93 -26.60 26.93
N PRO A 252 11.93 -26.79 26.06
CA PRO A 252 13.33 -26.44 26.30
C PRO A 252 13.50 -24.92 26.51
N SER A 253 14.60 -24.54 27.18
CA SER A 253 15.02 -23.14 27.19
C SER A 253 15.30 -22.67 25.77
N ILE A 254 14.99 -21.42 25.47
CA ILE A 254 15.20 -20.82 24.15
C ILE A 254 16.58 -20.16 24.05
N ASP A 255 17.17 -20.17 22.86
CA ASP A 255 18.26 -19.27 22.53
C ASP A 255 17.68 -17.86 22.30
N GLU A 256 18.10 -16.89 23.11
CA GLU A 256 17.59 -15.52 23.02
C GLU A 256 17.90 -14.86 21.66
N ALA A 257 18.94 -15.32 20.96
CA ALA A 257 19.26 -14.87 19.61
C ALA A 257 18.17 -15.24 18.59
N GLU A 258 17.33 -16.24 18.87
CA GLU A 258 16.24 -16.68 18.00
C GLU A 258 14.96 -15.86 18.18
N ILE A 259 14.79 -15.13 19.29
CA ILE A 259 13.56 -14.37 19.59
C ILE A 259 13.13 -13.44 18.43
N PRO A 260 14.04 -12.69 17.77
CA PRO A 260 13.67 -11.83 16.63
C PRO A 260 13.19 -12.61 15.40
N THR A 261 13.45 -13.92 15.31
CA THR A 261 13.04 -14.77 14.19
C THR A 261 11.65 -15.36 14.37
N PHE A 262 11.13 -15.39 15.59
CA PHE A 262 9.78 -15.87 15.85
C PHE A 262 8.76 -14.86 15.35
N LEU A 263 7.61 -15.37 14.88
CA LEU A 263 6.47 -14.52 14.54
C LEU A 263 6.06 -13.64 15.73
N HIS A 264 5.52 -12.46 15.43
CA HIS A 264 5.10 -11.46 16.42
C HIS A 264 3.70 -10.95 16.05
N SER A 265 2.70 -11.18 16.91
CA SER A 265 1.37 -10.58 16.76
C SER A 265 1.39 -9.11 17.13
N VAL A 266 0.47 -8.34 16.57
CA VAL A 266 0.39 -6.89 16.80
C VAL A 266 -1.04 -6.48 17.15
N TYR A 267 -1.17 -5.31 17.78
CA TYR A 267 -2.47 -4.73 18.08
C TYR A 267 -3.21 -4.36 16.80
N VAL A 268 -4.52 -4.60 16.75
CA VAL A 268 -5.30 -4.34 15.52
C VAL A 268 -5.32 -2.86 15.15
N GLY A 269 -5.19 -1.95 16.11
CA GLY A 269 -5.11 -0.50 15.91
C GLY A 269 -3.72 0.06 15.60
N ASP A 270 -2.65 -0.75 15.67
CA ASP A 270 -1.28 -0.26 15.47
C ASP A 270 -1.02 0.02 13.98
N THR A 271 -1.25 1.25 13.56
CA THR A 271 -1.13 1.65 12.14
C THR A 271 0.28 1.56 11.60
N THR A 272 1.32 1.47 12.45
CA THR A 272 2.71 1.33 12.02
C THR A 272 3.03 -0.07 11.46
N GLN A 273 2.15 -1.03 11.70
CA GLN A 273 2.31 -2.42 11.26
C GLN A 273 1.49 -2.69 9.99
N PRO A 274 1.95 -3.62 9.13
CA PRO A 274 1.19 -4.01 7.94
C PRO A 274 -0.23 -4.48 8.29
N ILE A 275 -1.22 -4.04 7.50
CA ILE A 275 -2.63 -4.31 7.78
C ILE A 275 -2.94 -5.81 7.87
N GLN A 276 -2.27 -6.61 7.04
CA GLN A 276 -2.43 -8.07 7.06
C GLN A 276 -1.93 -8.69 8.37
N GLN A 277 -0.84 -8.16 8.96
CA GLN A 277 -0.32 -8.64 10.24
C GLN A 277 -1.26 -8.29 11.39
N ARG A 278 -1.78 -7.06 11.39
CA ARG A 278 -2.78 -6.57 12.36
C ARG A 278 -4.05 -7.41 12.31
N MET A 279 -4.63 -7.57 11.12
CA MET A 279 -5.88 -8.29 10.95
C MET A 279 -5.72 -9.78 11.27
N ARG A 280 -4.64 -10.43 10.84
CA ARG A 280 -4.41 -11.85 11.14
C ARG A 280 -4.09 -12.08 12.63
N SER A 281 -3.45 -11.13 13.31
CA SER A 281 -3.26 -11.20 14.77
C SER A 281 -4.59 -11.15 15.50
N TRP A 282 -5.50 -10.28 15.06
CA TRP A 282 -6.85 -10.19 15.61
C TRP A 282 -7.67 -11.44 15.31
N ILE A 283 -7.65 -11.95 14.09
CA ILE A 283 -8.36 -13.19 13.70
C ILE A 283 -7.86 -14.39 14.51
N ASP A 284 -6.55 -14.52 14.73
CA ASP A 284 -6.02 -15.58 15.59
C ASP A 284 -6.57 -15.49 17.00
N SER A 285 -6.53 -14.29 17.59
CA SER A 285 -6.92 -14.05 18.98
C SER A 285 -8.41 -14.23 19.24
N ASN A 286 -9.24 -13.99 18.23
CA ASN A 286 -10.70 -13.97 18.35
C ASN A 286 -11.39 -15.18 17.70
N CYS A 287 -10.73 -15.91 16.80
CA CYS A 287 -11.37 -16.97 16.01
C CYS A 287 -10.65 -18.33 16.09
N SER A 288 -9.32 -18.37 16.32
CA SER A 288 -8.52 -19.60 16.18
C SER A 288 -8.86 -20.71 17.16
N GLN A 289 -9.51 -20.42 18.28
CA GLN A 289 -9.98 -21.42 19.22
C GLN A 289 -11.07 -22.33 18.65
N CYS A 290 -11.82 -21.86 17.64
CA CYS A 290 -12.88 -22.62 16.98
C CYS A 290 -12.55 -22.90 15.52
N HIS A 291 -12.04 -21.91 14.78
CA HIS A 291 -11.70 -22.02 13.36
C HIS A 291 -10.25 -22.46 13.19
N ARG A 292 -10.04 -23.78 13.22
CA ARG A 292 -8.74 -24.44 13.11
C ARG A 292 -8.97 -25.90 12.68
N PRO A 293 -7.95 -26.65 12.21
CA PRO A 293 -8.06 -28.09 12.04
C PRO A 293 -8.54 -28.76 13.33
N ASP A 294 -9.48 -29.70 13.19
CA ASP A 294 -10.15 -30.42 14.27
C ASP A 294 -10.98 -29.53 15.23
N GLY A 295 -11.09 -28.23 14.94
CA GLY A 295 -11.89 -27.28 15.69
C GLY A 295 -13.39 -27.41 15.40
N TYR A 296 -14.20 -26.73 16.22
CA TYR A 296 -15.66 -26.77 16.10
C TYR A 296 -16.22 -25.81 15.05
N GLY A 297 -15.42 -24.84 14.60
CA GLY A 297 -15.79 -23.86 13.59
C GLY A 297 -15.53 -24.40 12.17
N PRO A 298 -16.48 -24.29 11.23
CA PRO A 298 -16.25 -24.74 9.87
C PRO A 298 -15.36 -23.77 9.08
N GLY A 299 -14.63 -24.32 8.11
CA GLY A 299 -14.36 -23.63 6.85
C GLY A 299 -13.05 -22.86 6.68
N TYR A 300 -12.30 -22.56 7.74
CA TYR A 300 -10.99 -21.91 7.61
C TYR A 300 -10.14 -22.10 8.88
N ASP A 301 -8.83 -21.91 8.75
CA ASP A 301 -7.86 -21.97 9.83
C ASP A 301 -7.38 -20.57 10.21
N ALA A 302 -7.88 -20.05 11.32
CA ALA A 302 -7.61 -18.71 11.81
C ALA A 302 -6.26 -18.55 12.53
N ARG A 303 -5.47 -19.62 12.69
CA ARG A 303 -4.20 -19.55 13.43
C ARG A 303 -3.19 -18.63 12.74
N PHE A 304 -2.56 -17.74 13.50
CA PHE A 304 -1.66 -16.70 12.97
C PHE A 304 -0.47 -17.26 12.18
N TYR A 305 0.06 -18.40 12.62
CA TYR A 305 1.20 -19.06 12.00
C TYR A 305 0.84 -19.87 10.76
N THR A 306 -0.44 -20.19 10.54
CA THR A 306 -0.87 -20.87 9.31
C THR A 306 -0.71 -19.89 8.15
N PRO A 307 0.10 -20.20 7.12
CA PRO A 307 0.28 -19.31 5.98
C PRO A 307 -1.08 -18.91 5.39
N LEU A 308 -1.26 -17.65 5.01
CA LEU A 308 -2.58 -17.14 4.60
C LEU A 308 -3.24 -17.98 3.49
N ILE A 309 -2.44 -18.48 2.55
CA ILE A 309 -2.94 -19.34 1.46
C ILE A 309 -3.52 -20.67 1.96
N ASP A 310 -3.01 -21.18 3.07
CA ASP A 310 -3.48 -22.43 3.70
C ASP A 310 -4.63 -22.19 4.69
N GLN A 311 -4.93 -20.93 5.02
CA GLN A 311 -6.01 -20.59 5.93
C GLN A 311 -7.39 -20.88 5.33
N ASN A 312 -7.53 -20.98 4.00
CA ASN A 312 -8.84 -21.05 3.30
C ASN A 312 -9.79 -19.89 3.66
N LEU A 313 -9.23 -18.76 4.11
CA LEU A 313 -9.97 -17.59 4.55
C LEU A 313 -10.39 -16.71 3.36
N ILE A 314 -9.45 -16.49 2.45
CA ILE A 314 -9.56 -15.62 1.29
C ILE A 314 -10.34 -16.32 0.17
N ASN A 315 -11.12 -15.57 -0.60
CA ASN A 315 -11.99 -16.05 -1.69
C ASN A 315 -13.13 -16.97 -1.20
N SER A 316 -13.40 -16.96 0.10
CA SER A 316 -14.53 -17.65 0.70
C SER A 316 -15.15 -16.78 1.78
N TYR A 317 -14.57 -16.76 2.98
CA TYR A 317 -15.07 -15.99 4.13
C TYR A 317 -14.72 -14.51 4.06
N VAL A 318 -13.63 -14.19 3.37
CA VAL A 318 -13.20 -12.83 3.03
C VAL A 318 -13.15 -12.74 1.51
N GLN A 319 -13.99 -11.87 0.96
CA GLN A 319 -14.07 -11.59 -0.47
C GLN A 319 -13.54 -10.18 -0.73
N PHE A 320 -12.33 -10.08 -1.27
CA PHE A 320 -11.73 -8.78 -1.53
C PHE A 320 -12.58 -7.94 -2.48
N ARG A 321 -12.59 -6.64 -2.22
CA ARG A 321 -13.42 -5.63 -2.89
C ARG A 321 -14.93 -5.86 -2.74
N ASP A 322 -15.35 -6.82 -1.92
CA ASP A 322 -16.75 -7.13 -1.64
C ASP A 322 -17.00 -7.29 -0.13
N VAL A 323 -17.13 -6.15 0.56
CA VAL A 323 -17.48 -6.12 1.99
C VAL A 323 -18.86 -6.76 2.24
N PRO A 324 -19.91 -6.49 1.44
CA PRO A 324 -21.19 -7.20 1.57
C PRO A 324 -21.08 -8.73 1.43
N GLY A 325 -20.28 -9.24 0.49
CA GLY A 325 -20.06 -10.66 0.26
C GLY A 325 -19.09 -11.33 1.25
N SER A 326 -18.34 -10.56 2.02
CA SER A 326 -17.39 -11.06 3.02
C SER A 326 -18.08 -11.53 4.30
N LEU A 327 -18.36 -12.83 4.39
CA LEU A 327 -19.07 -13.43 5.53
C LEU A 327 -18.41 -13.17 6.89
N LEU A 328 -17.07 -13.14 6.96
CA LEU A 328 -16.36 -12.83 8.21
C LEU A 328 -16.75 -11.44 8.72
N TYR A 329 -16.72 -10.43 7.85
CA TYR A 329 -17.17 -9.07 8.19
C TYR A 329 -18.64 -9.05 8.59
N GLN A 330 -19.53 -9.71 7.83
CA GLN A 330 -20.97 -9.70 8.14
C GLN A 330 -21.26 -10.26 9.54
N ARG A 331 -20.62 -11.36 9.94
CA ARG A 331 -20.87 -12.03 11.21
C ARG A 331 -20.18 -11.36 12.40
N ASP A 332 -18.94 -10.88 12.21
CA ASP A 332 -18.22 -10.16 13.27
C ASP A 332 -18.75 -8.73 13.48
N ASN A 333 -19.46 -8.17 12.50
CA ASN A 333 -20.16 -6.89 12.62
C ASN A 333 -21.63 -7.04 13.08
N ALA A 334 -22.11 -8.26 13.34
CA ALA A 334 -23.47 -8.53 13.81
C ALA A 334 -23.54 -8.74 15.33
N LEU A 335 -24.72 -8.45 15.89
CA LEU A 335 -25.10 -8.70 17.30
C LEU A 335 -26.33 -9.60 17.45
N ASP A 336 -26.98 -9.96 16.35
CA ASP A 336 -28.11 -10.89 16.33
C ASP A 336 -27.65 -12.36 16.37
N SER A 337 -28.55 -13.31 16.09
CA SER A 337 -28.26 -14.75 16.08
C SER A 337 -27.13 -15.19 15.13
N THR A 338 -26.71 -14.34 14.19
CA THR A 338 -25.62 -14.61 13.24
C THR A 338 -24.26 -14.18 13.76
N LYS A 339 -24.19 -13.47 14.90
CA LYS A 339 -22.96 -12.92 15.46
C LYS A 339 -21.86 -13.96 15.63
N MET A 340 -20.63 -13.51 15.46
CA MET A 340 -19.43 -14.24 15.84
C MET A 340 -18.56 -13.41 16.80
N PRO A 341 -17.97 -14.02 17.85
CA PRO A 341 -18.34 -15.35 18.37
C PRO A 341 -19.81 -15.40 18.86
N PRO A 342 -20.44 -16.59 18.94
CA PRO A 342 -21.85 -16.74 19.31
C PRO A 342 -22.11 -16.55 20.81
N LEU A 343 -21.05 -16.43 21.62
CA LEU A 343 -21.08 -16.36 23.08
C LEU A 343 -20.32 -15.11 23.55
N ALA A 344 -20.82 -14.47 24.62
CA ALA A 344 -20.15 -13.38 25.34
C ALA A 344 -19.63 -12.24 24.43
N LYS A 345 -20.46 -11.87 23.44
CA LYS A 345 -20.27 -10.70 22.58
C LYS A 345 -21.59 -9.93 22.51
N ASN A 346 -21.58 -8.73 23.05
CA ASN A 346 -22.71 -7.81 23.08
C ASN A 346 -22.38 -6.47 22.42
N LEU A 347 -21.11 -6.21 22.11
CA LEU A 347 -20.66 -5.07 21.33
C LEU A 347 -19.86 -5.50 20.09
N VAL A 348 -19.96 -4.68 19.05
CA VAL A 348 -19.09 -4.78 17.88
C VAL A 348 -17.72 -4.21 18.25
N HIS A 349 -16.64 -4.89 17.85
CA HIS A 349 -15.30 -4.33 17.94
C HIS A 349 -15.08 -3.37 16.75
N GLU A 350 -15.58 -2.15 16.88
CA GLU A 350 -15.62 -1.16 15.78
C GLU A 350 -14.25 -0.91 15.14
N GLU A 351 -13.19 -0.77 15.96
CA GLU A 351 -11.83 -0.60 15.46
C GLU A 351 -11.38 -1.77 14.57
N ALA A 352 -11.59 -3.01 15.01
CA ALA A 352 -11.24 -4.19 14.23
C ALA A 352 -12.10 -4.33 12.96
N MET A 353 -13.39 -3.99 13.03
CA MET A 353 -14.28 -4.03 11.86
C MET A 353 -13.92 -2.96 10.83
N ALA A 354 -13.43 -1.79 11.27
CA ALA A 354 -12.88 -0.77 10.37
C ALA A 354 -11.63 -1.28 9.65
N VAL A 355 -10.70 -1.91 10.38
CA VAL A 355 -9.48 -2.51 9.80
C VAL A 355 -9.83 -3.67 8.85
N LEU A 356 -10.79 -4.51 9.20
CA LEU A 356 -11.27 -5.59 8.34
C LEU A 356 -11.88 -5.05 7.05
N ARG A 357 -12.72 -4.01 7.13
CA ARG A 357 -13.30 -3.34 5.95
C ARG A 357 -12.20 -2.79 5.04
N GLN A 358 -11.19 -2.14 5.61
CA GLN A 358 -10.05 -1.61 4.86
C GLN A 358 -9.25 -2.74 4.20
N TRP A 359 -8.97 -3.82 4.94
CA TRP A 359 -8.26 -4.99 4.43
C TRP A 359 -9.01 -5.65 3.27
N ILE A 360 -10.34 -5.69 3.34
CA ILE A 360 -11.20 -6.18 2.25
C ILE A 360 -11.14 -5.24 1.03
N ALA A 361 -11.22 -3.93 1.22
CA ALA A 361 -11.50 -2.98 0.15
C ALA A 361 -10.35 -2.79 -0.86
N SER A 362 -9.10 -2.86 -0.42
CA SER A 362 -7.96 -2.44 -1.25
C SER A 362 -6.78 -3.42 -1.19
N PRO A 363 -6.93 -4.65 -1.75
CA PRO A 363 -5.80 -5.57 -1.86
C PRO A 363 -4.66 -4.97 -2.69
N LEU A 364 -3.41 -5.22 -2.29
CA LEU A 364 -2.24 -4.97 -3.13
C LEU A 364 -2.09 -6.11 -4.14
N GLU A 365 -2.01 -5.76 -5.41
CA GLU A 365 -2.08 -6.69 -6.54
C GLU A 365 -1.07 -6.32 -7.62
N VAL A 366 -0.50 -7.35 -8.25
CA VAL A 366 0.21 -7.20 -9.52
C VAL A 366 -0.83 -6.86 -10.59
N LEU A 367 -0.65 -5.73 -11.27
CA LEU A 367 -1.46 -5.29 -12.40
C LEU A 367 -0.95 -5.88 -13.71
N SER A 368 0.36 -5.92 -13.90
CA SER A 368 0.98 -6.47 -15.11
C SER A 368 2.39 -6.96 -14.87
N VAL A 369 2.81 -7.89 -15.74
CA VAL A 369 4.18 -8.40 -15.86
C VAL A 369 4.55 -8.36 -17.34
N ASN A 370 5.57 -7.60 -17.68
CA ASN A 370 5.96 -7.31 -19.06
C ASN A 370 7.48 -7.42 -19.21
N PHE A 371 8.00 -7.74 -20.38
CA PHE A 371 9.44 -7.56 -20.62
C PHE A 371 9.86 -6.10 -20.46
N ASN A 372 11.09 -5.90 -19.98
CA ASN A 372 11.73 -4.61 -19.85
C ASN A 372 13.05 -4.68 -20.63
N GLN A 373 13.18 -3.96 -21.74
CA GLN A 373 14.39 -3.89 -22.59
C GLN A 373 14.80 -5.18 -23.31
N ASP A 374 14.78 -6.34 -22.65
CA ASP A 374 15.18 -7.64 -23.22
C ASP A 374 14.38 -8.81 -22.62
N ASN A 375 14.78 -10.04 -22.97
CA ASN A 375 14.11 -11.27 -22.54
C ASN A 375 14.52 -11.77 -21.15
N SER A 376 15.39 -11.05 -20.45
CA SER A 376 15.92 -11.41 -19.13
C SER A 376 15.49 -10.42 -18.05
N HIS A 377 14.78 -9.35 -18.40
CA HIS A 377 14.25 -8.39 -17.43
C HIS A 377 12.73 -8.24 -17.54
N LEU A 378 12.05 -8.24 -16.39
CA LEU A 378 10.59 -8.09 -16.30
C LEU A 378 10.23 -6.84 -15.49
N ALA A 379 9.38 -5.98 -16.04
CA ALA A 379 8.68 -4.95 -15.29
C ALA A 379 7.41 -5.53 -14.64
N VAL A 380 7.37 -5.52 -13.31
CA VAL A 380 6.24 -5.96 -12.48
C VAL A 380 5.59 -4.71 -11.90
N ARG A 381 4.40 -4.37 -12.39
CA ARG A 381 3.65 -3.19 -11.94
C ARG A 381 2.59 -3.59 -10.92
N PHE A 382 2.49 -2.83 -9.84
CA PHE A 382 1.50 -3.01 -8.77
C PHE A 382 0.41 -1.94 -8.85
N ASN A 383 -0.72 -2.17 -8.17
CA ASN A 383 -1.83 -1.20 -8.11
C ASN A 383 -1.64 -0.08 -7.07
N SER A 384 -0.45 0.01 -6.47
CA SER A 384 -0.07 1.01 -5.47
C SER A 384 1.46 1.15 -5.46
N HIS A 385 1.97 2.26 -4.91
CA HIS A 385 3.41 2.45 -4.69
C HIS A 385 3.93 1.36 -3.74
N VAL A 386 5.02 0.67 -4.11
CA VAL A 386 5.57 -0.41 -3.30
C VAL A 386 6.72 0.05 -2.42
N ASN A 387 6.79 -0.50 -1.20
CA ASN A 387 7.90 -0.26 -0.27
C ASN A 387 9.17 -0.93 -0.81
N PRO A 388 10.22 -0.15 -1.16
CA PRO A 388 11.46 -0.67 -1.73
C PRO A 388 12.13 -1.75 -0.87
N GLU A 389 12.03 -1.67 0.46
CA GLU A 389 12.66 -2.63 1.38
C GLU A 389 12.11 -4.05 1.21
N THR A 390 10.83 -4.16 0.84
CA THR A 390 10.19 -5.46 0.59
C THR A 390 10.17 -5.82 -0.90
N ALA A 391 10.08 -4.81 -1.76
CA ALA A 391 9.91 -4.96 -3.20
C ALA A 391 11.21 -5.33 -3.93
N THR A 392 12.38 -4.99 -3.37
CA THR A 392 13.71 -5.30 -3.95
C THR A 392 14.32 -6.61 -3.44
N VAL A 393 13.59 -7.37 -2.63
CA VAL A 393 14.02 -8.69 -2.17
C VAL A 393 13.72 -9.71 -3.29
N ALA A 394 14.74 -10.14 -4.04
CA ALA A 394 14.57 -11.06 -5.17
C ALA A 394 13.82 -12.36 -4.81
N SER A 395 14.02 -12.88 -3.59
CA SER A 395 13.34 -14.08 -3.10
C SER A 395 11.84 -13.90 -2.81
N ASN A 396 11.30 -12.69 -2.99
CA ASN A 396 9.86 -12.43 -3.00
C ASN A 396 9.20 -12.71 -4.35
N TYR A 397 9.99 -13.07 -5.36
CA TYR A 397 9.54 -13.38 -6.71
C TYR A 397 9.99 -14.78 -7.11
N SER A 398 9.14 -15.50 -7.84
CA SER A 398 9.50 -16.76 -8.47
C SER A 398 8.74 -16.93 -9.77
N LEU A 399 9.38 -17.58 -10.74
CA LEU A 399 8.81 -17.91 -12.03
C LEU A 399 8.66 -19.42 -12.14
N ASP A 400 7.64 -19.86 -12.89
CA ASP A 400 7.48 -21.27 -13.24
C ASP A 400 8.48 -21.70 -14.34
N ASN A 401 8.36 -22.95 -14.82
CA ASN A 401 9.19 -23.48 -15.92
C ASN A 401 10.70 -23.41 -15.67
N ASN A 402 11.13 -23.64 -14.42
CA ASN A 402 12.53 -23.63 -13.96
C ASN A 402 13.27 -22.31 -14.22
N GLN A 403 12.54 -21.20 -14.36
CA GLN A 403 13.14 -19.88 -14.49
C GLN A 403 13.49 -19.32 -13.11
N VAL A 404 14.62 -18.62 -13.03
CA VAL A 404 15.14 -18.08 -11.76
C VAL A 404 15.10 -16.57 -11.81
N VAL A 405 14.60 -15.94 -10.74
CA VAL A 405 14.76 -14.50 -10.48
C VAL A 405 16.03 -14.31 -9.66
N THR A 406 16.99 -13.55 -10.18
CA THR A 406 18.30 -13.33 -9.54
C THR A 406 18.39 -11.99 -8.85
N GLU A 407 17.61 -11.00 -9.28
CA GLU A 407 17.64 -9.64 -8.76
C GLU A 407 16.26 -9.00 -8.86
N ALA A 408 15.97 -8.06 -7.97
CA ALA A 408 14.80 -7.19 -8.02
C ALA A 408 15.23 -5.77 -7.64
N VAL A 409 14.94 -4.80 -8.51
CA VAL A 409 15.29 -3.38 -8.30
C VAL A 409 14.07 -2.51 -8.53
N MET A 410 13.98 -1.38 -7.83
CA MET A 410 12.94 -0.40 -8.12
C MET A 410 13.16 0.21 -9.50
N SER A 411 12.08 0.45 -10.24
CA SER A 411 12.12 1.29 -11.42
C SER A 411 12.10 2.79 -11.03
N SER A 412 12.09 3.68 -12.01
CA SER A 412 11.81 5.11 -11.77
C SER A 412 10.38 5.37 -11.29
N GLU A 413 9.44 4.48 -11.64
CA GLU A 413 8.07 4.53 -11.16
C GLU A 413 7.96 3.80 -9.81
N PRO A 414 7.39 4.46 -8.77
CA PRO A 414 7.32 3.91 -7.42
C PRO A 414 6.36 2.71 -7.28
N ASP A 415 5.54 2.43 -8.28
CA ASP A 415 4.62 1.28 -8.35
C ASP A 415 5.20 0.07 -9.12
N THR A 416 6.47 0.14 -9.58
CA THR A 416 7.03 -0.83 -10.51
C THR A 416 8.41 -1.33 -10.09
N VAL A 417 8.58 -2.66 -10.14
CA VAL A 417 9.82 -3.37 -9.84
C VAL A 417 10.35 -4.02 -11.11
N ILE A 418 11.65 -3.88 -11.37
CA ILE A 418 12.34 -4.58 -12.44
C ILE A 418 13.01 -5.83 -11.86
N LEU A 419 12.64 -7.00 -12.38
CA LEU A 419 13.25 -8.27 -12.04
C LEU A 419 14.30 -8.63 -13.08
N THR A 420 15.48 -9.07 -12.63
CA THR A 420 16.44 -9.78 -13.49
C THR A 420 16.19 -11.26 -13.33
N CYS A 421 16.02 -11.98 -14.43
CA CYS A 421 15.69 -13.39 -14.46
C CYS A 421 16.47 -14.16 -15.53
N SER A 422 16.36 -15.48 -15.48
CA SER A 422 16.85 -16.35 -16.56
C SER A 422 16.14 -15.99 -17.89
N PRO A 423 16.82 -16.03 -19.04
CA PRO A 423 16.21 -15.64 -20.31
C PRO A 423 14.92 -16.41 -20.60
N LEU A 424 13.84 -15.69 -20.85
CA LEU A 424 12.52 -16.25 -21.16
C LEU A 424 12.35 -16.40 -22.67
N ALA A 425 11.61 -17.44 -23.08
CA ALA A 425 11.30 -17.69 -24.48
C ALA A 425 10.11 -16.82 -24.92
N GLU A 426 10.28 -16.12 -26.05
CA GLU A 426 9.23 -15.26 -26.60
C GLU A 426 7.99 -16.07 -27.01
N GLY A 427 6.79 -15.54 -26.71
CA GLY A 427 5.50 -16.14 -27.02
C GLY A 427 5.09 -17.28 -26.09
N PHE A 428 5.90 -17.63 -25.08
CA PHE A 428 5.55 -18.61 -24.06
C PHE A 428 4.77 -17.97 -22.91
N THR A 429 3.84 -18.72 -22.32
CA THR A 429 3.16 -18.30 -21.08
C THR A 429 3.98 -18.73 -19.87
N TYR A 430 4.23 -17.78 -18.97
CA TYR A 430 4.87 -17.98 -17.67
C TYR A 430 3.95 -17.47 -16.56
N SER A 431 4.22 -17.87 -15.33
CA SER A 431 3.50 -17.41 -14.14
C SER A 431 4.48 -16.80 -13.15
N LEU A 432 4.30 -15.51 -12.85
CA LEU A 432 5.04 -14.85 -11.78
C LEU A 432 4.30 -15.06 -10.46
N SER A 433 4.94 -15.71 -9.50
CA SER A 433 4.46 -15.78 -8.11
C SER A 433 5.17 -14.72 -7.28
N THR A 434 4.37 -13.88 -6.61
CA THR A 434 4.84 -12.82 -5.72
C THR A 434 4.49 -13.15 -4.26
N ARG A 435 5.28 -12.64 -3.32
CA ARG A 435 5.00 -12.80 -1.88
C ARG A 435 5.57 -11.67 -1.04
N GLY A 436 4.83 -11.24 -0.02
CA GLY A 436 5.38 -10.41 1.07
C GLY A 436 5.77 -8.98 0.68
N ILE A 437 5.50 -8.55 -0.56
CA ILE A 437 5.75 -7.19 -1.03
C ILE A 437 4.72 -6.27 -0.40
N GLN A 438 5.13 -5.13 0.12
CA GLN A 438 4.27 -4.16 0.79
C GLN A 438 4.08 -2.89 -0.03
N ASP A 439 2.96 -2.20 0.15
CA ASP A 439 2.80 -0.84 -0.38
C ASP A 439 3.31 0.23 0.61
N THR A 440 3.35 1.49 0.19
CA THR A 440 3.78 2.62 1.02
C THR A 440 2.63 3.30 1.76
N ALA A 441 1.46 2.65 1.87
CA ALA A 441 0.35 3.22 2.63
C ALA A 441 0.73 3.31 4.12
N PRO A 442 0.19 4.27 4.89
CA PRO A 442 0.46 4.39 6.32
C PRO A 442 0.27 3.09 7.09
N SER A 443 -0.69 2.27 6.67
CA SER A 443 -0.82 0.87 7.08
C SER A 443 -0.65 0.00 5.85
N ALA A 444 0.56 -0.50 5.66
CA ALA A 444 0.96 -1.15 4.42
C ALA A 444 0.07 -2.35 4.08
N ASN A 445 -0.48 -2.34 2.87
CA ASN A 445 -1.08 -3.53 2.25
C ASN A 445 0.05 -4.46 1.79
N THR A 446 -0.21 -5.77 1.73
CA THR A 446 0.80 -6.75 1.35
C THR A 446 0.28 -7.61 0.21
N VAL A 447 1.14 -7.87 -0.78
CA VAL A 447 0.86 -8.79 -1.88
C VAL A 447 0.67 -10.19 -1.32
N TRP A 448 -0.45 -10.78 -1.71
CA TRP A 448 -0.85 -12.11 -1.29
C TRP A 448 0.19 -13.16 -1.70
N LEU A 449 0.54 -14.03 -0.76
CA LEU A 449 1.46 -15.14 -0.98
C LEU A 449 0.96 -16.04 -2.13
N ASN A 450 1.84 -16.33 -3.08
CA ASN A 450 1.62 -17.25 -4.21
C ASN A 450 0.49 -16.81 -5.16
N ARG A 451 0.24 -15.49 -5.29
CA ARG A 451 -0.55 -14.99 -6.42
C ARG A 451 0.25 -15.20 -7.71
N ALA A 452 -0.03 -16.31 -8.38
CA ALA A 452 0.48 -16.59 -9.71
C ALA A 452 -0.22 -15.65 -10.70
N THR A 453 0.52 -14.69 -11.23
CA THR A 453 0.04 -13.80 -12.29
C THR A 453 0.53 -14.39 -13.62
N PRO A 454 -0.35 -15.05 -14.41
CA PRO A 454 0.04 -15.54 -15.71
C PRO A 454 0.32 -14.35 -16.63
N PHE A 455 1.40 -14.44 -17.39
CA PHE A 455 1.74 -13.48 -18.43
C PHE A 455 2.30 -14.23 -19.63
N ILE A 456 2.08 -13.66 -20.81
CA ILE A 456 2.79 -14.13 -22.01
C ILE A 456 4.11 -13.37 -22.02
N ALA A 457 5.22 -14.10 -22.05
CA ALA A 457 6.56 -13.57 -22.29
C ALA A 457 6.62 -13.09 -23.74
N GLN A 458 5.96 -11.98 -24.00
CA GLN A 458 5.98 -11.25 -25.24
C GLN A 458 6.64 -9.92 -24.94
N PHE A 459 7.40 -9.37 -25.89
CA PHE A 459 7.80 -7.97 -25.80
C PHE A 459 6.53 -7.14 -25.78
N ALA A 460 6.08 -6.79 -24.58
CA ALA A 460 5.23 -5.66 -24.40
C ALA A 460 6.14 -4.44 -24.56
N PRO A 461 5.87 -3.51 -25.50
CA PRO A 461 6.47 -2.18 -25.40
C PRO A 461 6.21 -1.68 -23.97
N ALA A 462 7.24 -1.13 -23.33
CA ALA A 462 7.23 -0.77 -21.90
C ALA A 462 5.95 0.00 -21.51
N PRO A 463 5.42 -0.18 -20.28
CA PRO A 463 4.29 0.63 -19.80
C PRO A 463 4.68 2.11 -19.90
N ILE A 464 3.90 2.85 -20.68
CA ILE A 464 4.29 4.15 -21.23
C ILE A 464 4.06 5.25 -20.18
N ALA A 465 5.10 6.03 -19.89
CA ALA A 465 4.99 7.31 -19.20
C ALA A 465 4.05 8.28 -19.94
N HIS A 466 3.54 9.30 -19.24
CA HIS A 466 2.65 10.40 -19.69
C HIS A 466 3.02 11.04 -21.04
N TRP A 467 2.06 11.36 -21.92
CA TRP A 467 2.35 12.19 -23.11
C TRP A 467 1.16 12.78 -23.87
N LEU A 468 1.47 13.87 -24.61
CA LEU A 468 0.65 14.41 -25.69
C LEU A 468 0.86 13.58 -26.95
N ALA A 469 -0.19 12.88 -27.40
CA ALA A 469 -0.11 11.92 -28.50
C ALA A 469 -0.12 12.54 -29.90
N ASN A 470 -0.56 13.80 -30.01
CA ASN A 470 -0.62 14.52 -31.27
C ASN A 470 -0.67 16.04 -31.08
N LEU A 471 -0.28 16.74 -32.15
CA LEU A 471 -0.74 18.09 -32.47
C LEU A 471 -1.74 18.00 -33.61
N SER A 472 -2.82 18.76 -33.54
CA SER A 472 -3.66 19.11 -34.69
C SER A 472 -3.86 20.62 -34.72
N THR A 473 -3.55 21.31 -35.81
CA THR A 473 -3.92 22.73 -35.94
C THR A 473 -4.66 23.02 -37.22
N ARG A 474 -5.89 23.55 -37.07
CA ARG A 474 -6.72 24.03 -38.17
C ARG A 474 -6.54 25.53 -38.31
N VAL A 475 -6.14 25.97 -39.50
CA VAL A 475 -5.89 27.38 -39.78
C VAL A 475 -6.09 27.69 -41.26
N GLU A 476 -6.35 28.97 -41.56
CA GLU A 476 -6.43 29.44 -42.94
C GLU A 476 -5.03 29.53 -43.58
N ILE A 477 -4.90 28.94 -44.77
CA ILE A 477 -3.67 28.93 -45.57
C ILE A 477 -3.85 29.90 -46.74
N GLY A 478 -2.96 30.89 -46.82
CA GLY A 478 -2.90 31.89 -47.88
C GLY A 478 -1.85 31.56 -48.95
N SER A 479 -1.68 32.49 -49.90
CA SER A 479 -0.69 32.39 -50.97
C SER A 479 0.69 32.89 -50.51
N GLY A 480 1.77 32.44 -51.15
CA GLY A 480 3.12 32.95 -50.84
C GLY A 480 3.60 32.50 -49.46
N ASP A 481 4.01 33.42 -48.59
CA ASP A 481 4.56 33.11 -47.26
C ASP A 481 3.48 32.82 -46.19
N ASP A 482 2.19 32.96 -46.54
CA ASP A 482 1.03 32.72 -45.67
C ASP A 482 0.71 31.22 -45.49
N ALA A 483 1.74 30.38 -45.30
CA ALA A 483 1.60 28.95 -45.01
C ALA A 483 1.30 28.67 -43.53
N SER A 484 0.69 27.52 -43.24
CA SER A 484 0.64 27.01 -41.87
C SER A 484 1.99 26.38 -41.52
N ILE A 485 2.57 26.79 -40.39
CA ILE A 485 3.88 26.29 -39.94
C ILE A 485 3.72 25.69 -38.55
N ALA A 486 3.92 24.37 -38.44
CA ALA A 486 3.93 23.65 -37.17
C ALA A 486 5.37 23.32 -36.75
N GLY A 487 5.78 23.81 -35.59
CA GLY A 487 7.03 23.43 -34.92
C GLY A 487 6.80 22.33 -33.89
N PHE A 488 7.69 21.35 -33.84
CA PHE A 488 7.64 20.27 -32.85
C PHE A 488 9.04 19.78 -32.47
N ILE A 489 9.23 19.36 -31.22
CA ILE A 489 10.50 18.79 -30.73
C ILE A 489 10.33 17.29 -30.47
N THR A 490 11.11 16.44 -31.13
CA THR A 490 11.15 15.02 -30.78
C THR A 490 12.13 14.78 -29.63
N ARG A 491 11.77 13.90 -28.70
CA ARG A 491 12.61 13.53 -27.56
C ARG A 491 12.49 12.03 -27.27
N GLY A 492 13.58 11.43 -26.79
CA GLY A 492 13.66 10.03 -26.40
C GLY A 492 14.10 9.12 -27.55
N GLY A 493 15.00 8.17 -27.26
CA GLY A 493 15.59 7.29 -28.27
C GLY A 493 16.59 8.01 -29.20
N GLN A 494 17.24 7.28 -30.10
CA GLN A 494 18.18 7.85 -31.09
C GLN A 494 17.50 8.20 -32.43
N THR A 495 16.34 7.62 -32.70
CA THR A 495 15.52 7.83 -33.91
C THR A 495 14.04 7.57 -33.59
N LYS A 496 13.14 8.24 -34.31
CA LYS A 496 11.68 8.15 -34.15
C LYS A 496 10.98 8.02 -35.49
N ARG A 497 10.03 7.08 -35.62
CA ARG A 497 9.09 7.00 -36.75
C ARG A 497 7.97 8.03 -36.55
N MET A 498 7.96 9.05 -37.38
CA MET A 498 7.01 10.15 -37.31
C MET A 498 6.12 10.16 -38.55
N LEU A 499 4.82 10.36 -38.34
CA LEU A 499 3.85 10.62 -39.38
C LEU A 499 3.33 12.05 -39.25
N ILE A 500 3.54 12.87 -40.28
CA ILE A 500 2.99 14.21 -40.39
C ILE A 500 2.01 14.19 -41.55
N ARG A 501 0.80 14.72 -41.37
CA ARG A 501 -0.21 14.81 -42.44
C ARG A 501 -0.81 16.19 -42.56
N GLY A 502 -1.09 16.57 -43.80
CA GLY A 502 -1.78 17.79 -44.20
C GLY A 502 -3.14 17.46 -44.80
N LEU A 503 -4.22 17.83 -44.11
CA LEU A 503 -5.59 17.64 -44.59
C LEU A 503 -6.17 18.93 -45.15
N GLY A 504 -7.06 18.77 -46.11
CA GLY A 504 -7.74 19.82 -46.83
C GLY A 504 -9.08 19.31 -47.33
N ALA A 505 -9.11 18.62 -48.47
CA ALA A 505 -10.35 18.11 -49.09
C ALA A 505 -11.23 17.27 -48.13
N SER A 506 -10.63 16.49 -47.22
CA SER A 506 -11.38 15.69 -46.24
C SER A 506 -12.16 16.54 -45.23
N LEU A 507 -11.75 17.79 -44.98
CA LEU A 507 -12.38 18.68 -44.00
C LEU A 507 -13.79 19.13 -44.44
N VAL A 508 -14.11 19.08 -45.73
CA VAL A 508 -15.46 19.38 -46.25
C VAL A 508 -16.49 18.43 -45.63
N THR A 509 -16.13 17.16 -45.44
CA THR A 509 -17.01 16.16 -44.80
C THR A 509 -17.23 16.42 -43.31
N SER A 510 -16.35 17.21 -42.71
CA SER A 510 -16.42 17.68 -41.31
C SER A 510 -17.07 19.07 -41.20
N GLY A 511 -17.70 19.57 -42.27
CA GLY A 511 -18.45 20.82 -42.28
C GLY A 511 -17.61 22.08 -42.51
N VAL A 512 -16.39 21.96 -43.06
CA VAL A 512 -15.55 23.11 -43.44
C VAL A 512 -15.75 23.41 -44.92
N ASP A 513 -16.58 24.40 -45.25
CA ASP A 513 -16.98 24.69 -46.63
C ASP A 513 -15.83 25.25 -47.49
N ASN A 514 -14.90 25.99 -46.91
CA ASN A 514 -13.74 26.60 -47.59
C ASN A 514 -12.43 25.82 -47.38
N ALA A 515 -12.48 24.48 -47.41
CA ALA A 515 -11.31 23.65 -47.18
C ALA A 515 -10.29 23.73 -48.34
N LEU A 516 -9.01 23.61 -48.01
CA LEU A 516 -7.92 23.61 -48.99
C LEU A 516 -8.04 22.39 -49.92
N ALA A 517 -8.17 22.60 -51.23
CA ALA A 517 -8.46 21.51 -52.15
C ALA A 517 -7.31 20.49 -52.32
N ASP A 518 -6.07 20.96 -52.27
CA ASP A 518 -4.86 20.18 -52.58
C ASP A 518 -3.69 20.64 -51.69
N PRO A 519 -3.54 20.04 -50.49
CA PRO A 519 -2.47 20.39 -49.55
C PRO A 519 -1.12 19.74 -49.87
N SER A 520 -0.06 20.53 -49.95
CA SER A 520 1.34 20.12 -50.02
C SER A 520 2.06 20.34 -48.69
N LEU A 521 2.75 19.31 -48.19
CA LEU A 521 3.45 19.28 -46.91
C LEU A 521 4.97 19.20 -47.12
N GLU A 522 5.71 20.00 -46.38
CA GLU A 522 7.18 19.98 -46.31
C GLU A 522 7.64 19.77 -44.87
N LEU A 523 8.73 19.03 -44.66
CA LEU A 523 9.35 18.82 -43.35
C LEU A 523 10.82 19.27 -43.39
N TYR A 524 11.22 20.07 -42.40
CA TYR A 524 12.58 20.60 -42.23
C TYR A 524 13.19 20.16 -40.90
N ASP A 525 14.51 19.96 -40.88
CA ASP A 525 15.30 19.69 -39.67
C ASP A 525 15.65 20.97 -38.87
N ASN A 526 16.32 20.80 -37.73
CA ASN A 526 16.78 21.90 -36.86
C ASN A 526 17.74 22.90 -37.56
N ASN A 527 18.40 22.51 -38.66
CA ASN A 527 19.28 23.40 -39.41
C ASN A 527 18.54 24.12 -40.56
N GLY A 528 17.24 23.87 -40.72
CA GLY A 528 16.43 24.38 -41.84
C GLY A 528 16.63 23.63 -43.15
N ALA A 529 17.22 22.42 -43.12
CA ALA A 529 17.34 21.59 -44.31
C ALA A 529 16.04 20.81 -44.58
N LEU A 530 15.59 20.79 -45.84
CA LEU A 530 14.42 20.03 -46.25
C LEU A 530 14.70 18.53 -46.15
N LEU A 531 13.89 17.82 -45.35
CA LEU A 531 13.96 16.37 -45.16
C LEU A 531 13.03 15.61 -46.10
N ALA A 532 11.80 16.09 -46.26
CA ALA A 532 10.78 15.44 -47.07
C ALA A 532 9.73 16.45 -47.57
N ILE A 533 9.11 16.13 -48.69
CA ILE A 533 7.97 16.85 -49.27
C ILE A 533 6.98 15.82 -49.82
N ASN A 534 5.68 16.07 -49.65
CA ASN A 534 4.61 15.26 -50.23
C ASN A 534 3.38 16.13 -50.51
N ASP A 535 2.74 15.92 -51.66
CA ASP A 535 1.48 16.55 -52.06
C ASP A 535 0.34 15.52 -52.15
N ASN A 536 0.61 14.29 -52.62
CA ASN A 536 -0.36 13.19 -52.65
C ASN A 536 0.15 11.98 -51.87
N TRP A 537 -0.55 11.59 -50.80
CA TRP A 537 -0.13 10.49 -49.94
C TRP A 537 -0.26 9.13 -50.63
N ALA A 538 -1.21 9.00 -51.57
CA ALA A 538 -1.45 7.76 -52.30
C ALA A 538 -0.28 7.38 -53.22
N ASP A 539 0.56 8.35 -53.59
CA ASP A 539 1.74 8.12 -54.44
C ASP A 539 2.99 7.73 -53.64
N ASN A 540 2.91 7.69 -52.30
CA ASN A 540 4.05 7.37 -51.45
C ASN A 540 4.53 5.92 -51.63
N ALA A 541 5.86 5.73 -51.68
CA ALA A 541 6.44 4.38 -51.72
C ALA A 541 6.12 3.55 -50.46
N ASN A 542 5.86 4.21 -49.33
CA ASN A 542 5.41 3.62 -48.07
C ASN A 542 3.90 3.79 -47.83
N GLN A 543 3.09 3.93 -48.89
CA GLN A 543 1.63 4.05 -48.81
C GLN A 543 0.98 2.97 -47.93
N GLN A 544 1.42 1.70 -48.04
CA GLN A 544 0.88 0.62 -47.22
C GLN A 544 1.15 0.83 -45.72
N GLU A 545 2.32 1.35 -45.36
CA GLU A 545 2.67 1.65 -43.97
C GLU A 545 1.82 2.79 -43.40
N ILE A 546 1.48 3.78 -44.24
CA ILE A 546 0.55 4.87 -43.90
C ILE A 546 -0.85 4.31 -43.66
N ILE A 547 -1.34 3.38 -44.50
CA ILE A 547 -2.63 2.71 -44.29
C ILE A 547 -2.63 1.90 -42.99
N ASP A 548 -1.58 1.12 -42.76
CA ASP A 548 -1.45 0.25 -41.59
C ASP A 548 -1.37 1.05 -40.28
N SER A 549 -0.96 2.32 -40.32
CA SER A 549 -0.99 3.23 -39.17
C SER A 549 -2.41 3.64 -38.74
N GLY A 550 -3.41 3.47 -39.60
CA GLY A 550 -4.78 3.96 -39.39
C GLY A 550 -4.97 5.47 -39.56
N LEU A 551 -3.92 6.19 -39.97
CA LEU A 551 -3.92 7.66 -40.12
C LEU A 551 -3.91 8.12 -41.58
N ALA A 552 -4.18 7.22 -42.53
CA ALA A 552 -4.33 7.59 -43.93
C ALA A 552 -5.48 8.61 -44.14
N PRO A 553 -5.23 9.73 -44.84
CA PRO A 553 -6.29 10.66 -45.23
C PRO A 553 -7.35 10.01 -46.12
N ALA A 554 -8.59 10.53 -46.08
CA ALA A 554 -9.67 9.99 -46.89
C ALA A 554 -9.60 10.44 -48.36
N SER A 555 -9.03 11.62 -48.64
CA SER A 555 -8.77 12.08 -50.00
C SER A 555 -7.37 11.66 -50.44
N GLU A 556 -7.24 11.15 -51.66
CA GLU A 556 -5.93 10.81 -52.25
C GLU A 556 -5.08 12.04 -52.56
N THR A 557 -5.70 13.22 -52.66
CA THR A 557 -5.06 14.52 -52.94
C THR A 557 -4.48 15.20 -51.70
N GLU A 558 -4.47 14.50 -50.56
CA GLU A 558 -3.95 15.04 -49.30
C GLU A 558 -2.52 14.56 -49.06
N SER A 559 -1.77 15.25 -48.22
CA SER A 559 -0.34 14.98 -48.05
C SER A 559 -0.02 14.22 -46.76
N VAL A 560 0.90 13.26 -46.85
CA VAL A 560 1.47 12.54 -45.71
C VAL A 560 2.97 12.37 -45.89
N ILE A 561 3.72 12.69 -44.84
CA ILE A 561 5.14 12.40 -44.68
C ILE A 561 5.29 11.38 -43.57
N LEU A 562 5.76 10.17 -43.90
CA LEU A 562 6.11 9.12 -42.93
C LEU A 562 7.59 8.77 -43.09
N LEU A 563 8.40 9.02 -42.05
CA LEU A 563 9.83 8.70 -42.04
C LEU A 563 10.38 8.47 -40.63
N GLN A 564 11.59 7.91 -40.58
CA GLN A 564 12.42 7.91 -39.38
C GLN A 564 13.24 9.21 -39.30
N ILE A 565 13.07 9.99 -38.24
CA ILE A 565 13.91 11.16 -37.96
C ILE A 565 14.79 10.95 -36.72
N PRO A 566 15.98 11.55 -36.66
CA PRO A 566 16.80 11.55 -35.45
C PRO A 566 16.06 12.07 -34.22
N SER A 567 16.43 11.58 -33.04
CA SER A 567 15.96 12.11 -31.75
C SER A 567 17.04 11.92 -30.68
N ASP A 568 16.88 12.57 -29.55
CA ASP A 568 17.71 12.35 -28.37
C ASP A 568 16.97 12.70 -27.07
N ASP A 569 17.60 12.46 -25.92
CA ASP A 569 17.01 12.73 -24.61
C ASP A 569 16.99 14.24 -24.25
N VAL A 570 17.54 15.12 -25.09
CA VAL A 570 17.57 16.58 -24.91
C VAL A 570 16.43 17.25 -25.67
N GLY A 571 16.11 16.75 -26.86
CA GLY A 571 15.08 17.25 -27.76
C GLY A 571 15.67 17.81 -29.06
N ILE A 572 15.20 17.33 -30.20
CA ILE A 572 15.56 17.83 -31.54
C ILE A 572 14.35 18.51 -32.19
N PRO A 573 14.42 19.80 -32.55
CA PRO A 573 13.31 20.52 -33.17
C PRO A 573 13.20 20.25 -34.68
N TYR A 574 11.97 20.26 -35.16
CA TYR A 574 11.57 20.08 -36.55
C TYR A 574 10.48 21.09 -36.90
N THR A 575 10.40 21.42 -38.19
CA THR A 575 9.40 22.35 -38.73
C THR A 575 8.66 21.71 -39.88
N ALA A 576 7.34 21.59 -39.77
CA ALA A 576 6.47 21.15 -40.85
C ALA A 576 5.69 22.34 -41.43
N VAL A 577 5.63 22.43 -42.75
CA VAL A 577 5.02 23.56 -43.47
C VAL A 577 3.95 23.02 -44.41
N LEU A 578 2.71 23.48 -44.23
CA LEU A 578 1.56 23.10 -45.03
C LEU A 578 1.12 24.25 -45.93
N ARG A 579 1.02 23.97 -47.23
CA ARG A 579 0.72 24.94 -48.30
C ARG A 579 -0.36 24.38 -49.23
N GLY A 580 -1.03 25.25 -49.99
CA GLY A 580 -1.79 24.81 -51.16
C GLY A 580 -0.89 24.56 -52.36
N ALA A 581 -1.09 23.43 -53.05
CA ALA A 581 -0.42 23.16 -54.32
C ALA A 581 -0.68 24.30 -55.32
N ASN A 582 0.35 24.72 -56.05
CA ASN A 582 0.28 25.85 -56.98
C ASN A 582 -0.20 27.20 -56.38
N GLY A 583 -0.13 27.36 -55.05
CA GLY A 583 -0.51 28.59 -54.35
C GLY A 583 -2.01 28.77 -54.11
N THR A 584 -2.78 27.68 -54.11
CA THR A 584 -4.19 27.72 -53.71
C THR A 584 -4.35 28.06 -52.24
N THR A 585 -5.49 28.65 -51.88
CA THR A 585 -5.81 29.09 -50.52
C THR A 585 -7.01 28.32 -49.97
N GLY A 586 -7.15 28.27 -48.65
CA GLY A 586 -8.27 27.60 -47.98
C GLY A 586 -7.91 27.16 -46.57
N VAL A 587 -8.84 26.56 -45.85
CA VAL A 587 -8.62 26.02 -44.51
C VAL A 587 -7.91 24.67 -44.62
N GLY A 588 -6.73 24.56 -43.99
CA GLY A 588 -6.00 23.30 -43.88
C GLY A 588 -5.81 22.87 -42.44
N LEU A 589 -5.50 21.58 -42.27
CA LEU A 589 -5.19 20.97 -40.98
C LEU A 589 -3.83 20.28 -41.05
N ILE A 590 -2.91 20.65 -40.17
CA ILE A 590 -1.63 19.96 -40.01
C ILE A 590 -1.64 19.12 -38.74
N GLU A 591 -1.23 17.85 -38.85
CA GLU A 591 -1.17 16.93 -37.74
C GLU A 591 0.17 16.20 -37.67
N VAL A 592 0.68 16.00 -36.45
CA VAL A 592 1.96 15.32 -36.19
C VAL A 592 1.72 14.18 -35.21
N TYR A 593 2.17 12.98 -35.57
CA TYR A 593 2.05 11.74 -34.81
C TYR A 593 3.41 11.07 -34.65
N ASP A 594 3.72 10.58 -33.44
CA ASP A 594 4.81 9.64 -33.21
C ASP A 594 4.25 8.21 -33.27
N LEU A 595 4.79 7.38 -34.16
CA LEU A 595 4.34 6.00 -34.39
C LEU A 595 5.14 4.95 -33.61
N ASP A 596 6.23 5.32 -32.93
CA ASP A 596 7.06 4.42 -32.13
C ASP A 596 6.64 4.45 -30.64
N PHE A 597 5.33 4.32 -30.42
CA PHE A 597 4.69 4.27 -29.10
C PHE A 597 5.45 3.32 -28.15
N GLY A 598 5.90 3.83 -26.99
CA GLY A 598 6.45 3.01 -25.91
C GLY A 598 7.99 2.94 -25.77
N VAL A 599 8.78 3.56 -26.66
CA VAL A 599 10.26 3.70 -26.50
C VAL A 599 10.64 5.00 -25.76
N GLY A 600 9.78 5.44 -24.83
CA GLY A 600 9.77 6.76 -24.22
C GLY A 600 8.99 7.79 -25.08
N PRO A 601 8.03 8.53 -24.53
CA PRO A 601 7.28 9.49 -25.34
C PRO A 601 7.80 10.94 -25.23
N THR A 602 7.55 11.93 -26.11
CA THR A 602 7.14 12.13 -27.53
C THR A 602 6.81 13.64 -27.64
N ILE A 603 7.13 14.32 -28.74
CA ILE A 603 6.68 15.68 -29.10
C ILE A 603 6.52 16.71 -27.93
N GLN A 604 7.54 17.53 -27.69
CA GLN A 604 7.48 18.69 -26.77
C GLN A 604 7.49 20.02 -27.53
N ASN A 605 7.06 21.10 -26.88
CA ASN A 605 7.04 22.48 -27.42
C ASN A 605 6.37 22.58 -28.79
N ILE A 606 5.07 22.38 -28.76
CA ILE A 606 4.25 22.42 -29.96
C ILE A 606 3.81 23.86 -30.22
N SER A 607 4.13 24.38 -31.40
CA SER A 607 3.69 25.71 -31.84
C SER A 607 3.16 25.65 -33.25
N THR A 608 2.09 26.40 -33.51
CA THR A 608 1.61 26.60 -34.88
C THR A 608 1.49 28.09 -35.15
N ARG A 609 2.04 28.51 -36.29
CA ARG A 609 1.84 29.86 -36.84
C ARG A 609 0.87 29.80 -38.00
N GLY A 610 -0.15 30.64 -37.98
CA GLY A 610 -1.04 30.86 -39.11
C GLY A 610 -1.97 32.05 -38.87
N ARG A 611 -2.74 32.42 -39.90
CA ARG A 611 -3.67 33.56 -39.83
C ARG A 611 -4.88 33.24 -38.98
N VAL A 612 -5.28 34.18 -38.13
CA VAL A 612 -6.55 34.16 -37.40
C VAL A 612 -7.48 35.15 -38.09
N ASN A 613 -8.67 34.69 -38.47
CA ASN A 613 -9.72 35.49 -39.10
C ASN A 613 -11.03 35.31 -38.34
N VAL A 614 -12.04 36.12 -38.68
CA VAL A 614 -13.37 36.06 -38.06
C VAL A 614 -14.17 34.82 -38.50
N GLY A 615 -15.18 34.44 -37.71
CA GLY A 615 -16.09 33.33 -38.05
C GLY A 615 -15.40 31.96 -38.01
N GLU A 616 -15.33 31.29 -39.17
CA GLU A 616 -14.74 29.95 -39.31
C GLU A 616 -13.20 29.96 -39.44
N GLY A 617 -12.60 31.14 -39.68
CA GLY A 617 -11.16 31.34 -39.89
C GLY A 617 -10.32 31.46 -38.62
N VAL A 618 -10.83 31.04 -37.47
CA VAL A 618 -10.09 31.06 -36.20
C VAL A 618 -9.06 29.95 -36.12
N LEU A 619 -7.98 30.18 -35.36
CA LEU A 619 -6.96 29.16 -35.14
C LEU A 619 -7.45 28.19 -34.06
N ILE A 620 -7.47 26.90 -34.40
CA ILE A 620 -7.87 25.85 -33.46
C ILE A 620 -6.72 24.87 -33.31
N GLY A 621 -6.17 24.77 -32.10
CA GLY A 621 -5.18 23.78 -31.71
C GLY A 621 -5.82 22.63 -30.92
N GLY A 622 -5.79 21.42 -31.45
CA GLY A 622 -6.20 20.21 -30.74
C GLY A 622 -5.01 19.45 -30.17
N THR A 623 -5.18 18.84 -29.00
CA THR A 623 -4.21 17.90 -28.42
C THR A 623 -4.91 16.77 -27.69
N ILE A 624 -4.33 15.57 -27.73
CA ILE A 624 -4.81 14.40 -26.98
C ILE A 624 -3.82 14.11 -25.85
N VAL A 625 -4.32 14.13 -24.62
CA VAL A 625 -3.58 13.64 -23.45
C VAL A 625 -3.86 12.14 -23.33
N LEU A 626 -2.82 11.31 -23.42
CA LEU A 626 -2.91 9.87 -23.20
C LEU A 626 -2.23 9.47 -21.89
N GLY A 627 -2.64 8.34 -21.32
CA GLY A 627 -2.09 7.78 -20.09
C GLY A 627 -3.16 7.49 -19.05
N SER A 628 -2.75 7.21 -17.81
CA SER A 628 -3.67 6.97 -16.68
C SER A 628 -3.75 8.11 -15.67
N ASN A 629 -2.93 9.16 -15.83
CA ASN A 629 -2.81 10.30 -14.92
C ASN A 629 -3.03 11.61 -15.68
N SER A 630 -3.40 12.68 -14.97
CA SER A 630 -3.50 14.03 -15.54
C SER A 630 -2.15 14.66 -15.84
N GLN A 631 -2.12 15.58 -16.80
CA GLN A 631 -0.92 16.28 -17.29
C GLN A 631 -1.03 17.79 -17.06
N ASP A 632 0.00 18.40 -16.46
CA ASP A 632 0.12 19.85 -16.40
C ASP A 632 0.58 20.41 -17.75
N VAL A 633 -0.15 21.38 -18.29
CA VAL A 633 0.12 22.02 -19.56
C VAL A 633 0.07 23.54 -19.45
N ILE A 634 0.78 24.22 -20.35
CA ILE A 634 0.60 25.64 -20.66
C ILE A 634 0.23 25.79 -22.14
N VAL A 635 -0.85 26.52 -22.42
CA VAL A 635 -1.27 26.91 -23.77
C VAL A 635 -1.15 28.43 -23.88
N ARG A 636 -0.57 28.92 -24.98
CA ARG A 636 -0.29 30.35 -25.18
C ARG A 636 -0.76 30.81 -26.55
N ALA A 637 -1.40 31.97 -26.60
CA ALA A 637 -1.69 32.70 -27.83
C ALA A 637 -0.81 33.95 -27.87
N ILE A 638 0.16 33.97 -28.80
CA ILE A 638 1.17 35.02 -28.92
C ILE A 638 0.84 35.85 -30.17
N GLY A 639 0.70 37.17 -30.00
CA GLY A 639 0.27 38.10 -31.04
C GLY A 639 1.26 39.26 -31.16
N PRO A 640 1.14 40.33 -30.34
CA PRO A 640 2.04 41.49 -30.39
C PRO A 640 3.52 41.16 -30.20
N SER A 641 3.87 40.09 -29.48
CA SER A 641 5.27 39.69 -29.28
C SER A 641 5.89 38.94 -30.47
N LEU A 642 5.11 38.61 -31.50
CA LEU A 642 5.66 37.97 -32.71
C LEU A 642 6.51 38.98 -33.50
N PRO A 643 7.71 38.61 -33.98
CA PRO A 643 8.57 39.49 -34.78
C PRO A 643 8.11 39.53 -36.25
N LEU A 644 6.83 39.85 -36.48
CA LEU A 644 6.17 39.88 -37.78
C LEU A 644 5.28 41.13 -37.89
N ASP A 645 5.04 41.60 -39.11
CA ASP A 645 4.02 42.61 -39.38
C ASP A 645 2.61 41.97 -39.38
N ASP A 646 1.55 42.76 -39.20
CA ASP A 646 0.14 42.33 -39.21
C ASP A 646 -0.20 41.19 -38.22
N THR A 647 0.27 41.31 -36.97
CA THR A 647 -0.03 40.36 -35.89
C THR A 647 -1.41 40.60 -35.26
N LEU A 648 -2.00 39.54 -34.69
CA LEU A 648 -3.25 39.64 -33.94
C LEU A 648 -3.02 40.50 -32.69
N ALA A 649 -3.60 41.70 -32.66
CA ALA A 649 -3.27 42.72 -31.67
C ALA A 649 -3.75 42.38 -30.25
N ASP A 650 -4.82 41.60 -30.12
CA ASP A 650 -5.48 41.29 -28.84
C ASP A 650 -6.04 39.84 -28.89
N PRO A 651 -5.19 38.81 -28.67
CA PRO A 651 -5.59 37.41 -28.78
C PRO A 651 -6.36 36.92 -27.54
N VAL A 652 -7.56 36.38 -27.76
CA VAL A 652 -8.34 35.60 -26.79
C VAL A 652 -8.07 34.11 -26.97
N LEU A 653 -7.82 33.40 -25.88
CA LEU A 653 -7.61 31.95 -25.82
C LEU A 653 -8.73 31.26 -25.02
N GLU A 654 -9.34 30.24 -25.60
CA GLU A 654 -10.35 29.39 -24.95
C GLU A 654 -9.91 27.92 -24.99
N LEU A 655 -10.09 27.19 -23.90
CA LEU A 655 -9.76 25.77 -23.77
C LEU A 655 -11.03 24.97 -23.48
N TYR A 656 -11.27 23.92 -24.27
CA TYR A 656 -12.44 23.06 -24.22
C TYR A 656 -12.05 21.60 -23.97
N ASP A 657 -12.94 20.85 -23.31
CA ASP A 657 -12.82 19.39 -23.15
C ASP A 657 -13.34 18.60 -24.36
N GLU A 658 -13.28 17.28 -24.29
CA GLU A 658 -13.70 16.35 -25.34
C GLU A 658 -15.19 16.44 -25.70
N ASN A 659 -16.01 16.97 -24.79
CA ASN A 659 -17.45 17.15 -24.99
C ASN A 659 -17.78 18.55 -25.51
N GLY A 660 -16.77 19.40 -25.75
CA GLY A 660 -16.93 20.78 -26.18
C GLY A 660 -17.33 21.73 -25.04
N ALA A 661 -17.18 21.33 -23.78
CA ALA A 661 -17.42 22.23 -22.65
C ALA A 661 -16.22 23.15 -22.42
N LEU A 662 -16.47 24.46 -22.23
CA LEU A 662 -15.43 25.43 -21.95
C LEU A 662 -14.83 25.17 -20.55
N LEU A 663 -13.56 24.82 -20.52
CA LEU A 663 -12.79 24.64 -19.29
C LEU A 663 -12.26 25.97 -18.76
N ARG A 664 -11.73 26.81 -19.65
CA ARG A 664 -11.16 28.11 -19.30
C ARG A 664 -11.07 29.04 -20.51
N SER A 665 -11.15 30.34 -20.26
CA SER A 665 -10.87 31.39 -21.24
C SER A 665 -9.91 32.41 -20.62
N ASN A 666 -9.00 32.96 -21.42
CA ASN A 666 -8.07 34.02 -21.03
C ASN A 666 -7.88 34.97 -22.22
N ASP A 667 -7.85 36.27 -21.94
CA ASP A 667 -7.65 37.35 -22.92
C ASP A 667 -6.34 38.09 -22.65
N ASN A 668 -6.05 38.35 -21.36
CA ASN A 668 -4.80 38.95 -20.93
C ASN A 668 -4.15 38.03 -19.87
N TRP A 669 -2.94 37.54 -20.10
CA TRP A 669 -2.32 36.50 -19.28
C TRP A 669 -2.05 36.91 -17.83
N ARG A 670 -1.95 38.22 -17.57
CA ARG A 670 -1.81 38.77 -16.21
C ARG A 670 -3.12 38.90 -15.44
N SER A 671 -4.26 38.70 -16.09
CA SER A 671 -5.57 38.97 -15.49
C SER A 671 -6.01 37.94 -14.45
N ASP A 672 -5.59 36.68 -14.57
CA ASP A 672 -5.97 35.60 -13.65
C ASP A 672 -4.78 34.74 -13.15
N GLN A 673 -4.09 34.01 -14.03
CA GLN A 673 -3.09 32.98 -13.71
C GLN A 673 -1.64 33.51 -13.72
N SER A 674 -1.45 34.80 -13.42
CA SER A 674 -0.15 35.48 -13.57
C SER A 674 1.00 34.76 -12.83
N ALA A 675 0.76 34.30 -11.60
CA ALA A 675 1.77 33.65 -10.77
C ALA A 675 2.11 32.24 -11.29
N GLU A 676 1.10 31.46 -11.67
CA GLU A 676 1.21 30.11 -12.21
C GLU A 676 1.90 30.13 -13.59
N ILE A 677 1.54 31.09 -14.45
CA ILE A 677 2.16 31.29 -15.76
C ILE A 677 3.63 31.67 -15.61
N ILE A 678 3.99 32.59 -14.70
CA ILE A 678 5.39 32.94 -14.41
C ILE A 678 6.17 31.71 -13.90
N ALA A 679 5.55 30.88 -13.05
CA ALA A 679 6.17 29.67 -12.52
C ALA A 679 6.52 28.64 -13.60
N THR A 680 5.85 28.67 -14.75
CA THR A 680 6.21 27.82 -15.91
C THR A 680 7.53 28.23 -16.59
N SER A 681 8.08 29.39 -16.25
CA SER A 681 9.21 30.05 -16.94
C SER A 681 8.97 30.42 -18.41
N LEU A 682 7.72 30.28 -18.89
CA LEU A 682 7.30 30.57 -20.27
C LEU A 682 6.18 31.64 -20.37
N PRO A 683 6.18 32.73 -19.58
CA PRO A 683 5.13 33.75 -19.70
C PRO A 683 5.15 34.43 -21.08
N PRO A 684 3.99 34.86 -21.62
CA PRO A 684 3.97 35.82 -22.72
C PRO A 684 4.71 37.11 -22.36
N SER A 685 5.26 37.79 -23.36
CA SER A 685 6.08 38.99 -23.14
C SER A 685 5.30 40.29 -23.25
N ASP A 686 4.14 40.28 -23.93
CA ASP A 686 3.20 41.39 -23.96
C ASP A 686 2.02 41.09 -23.01
N ASP A 687 1.51 42.11 -22.33
CA ASP A 687 0.42 41.95 -21.36
C ASP A 687 -0.93 41.71 -22.03
N ALA A 688 -1.08 42.09 -23.31
CA ALA A 688 -2.26 41.85 -24.15
C ALA A 688 -2.34 40.41 -24.69
N GLU A 689 -1.35 39.56 -24.43
CA GLU A 689 -1.35 38.16 -24.89
C GLU A 689 -2.09 37.24 -23.93
N ALA A 690 -2.67 36.15 -24.43
CA ALA A 690 -3.38 35.18 -23.61
C ALA A 690 -2.57 33.92 -23.30
N ALA A 691 -2.73 33.40 -22.08
CA ALA A 691 -2.16 32.11 -21.69
C ALA A 691 -3.05 31.39 -20.65
N ILE A 692 -3.05 30.06 -20.72
CA ILE A 692 -3.78 29.17 -19.80
C ILE A 692 -2.81 28.12 -19.26
N VAL A 693 -2.77 27.96 -17.94
CA VAL A 693 -2.15 26.80 -17.27
C VAL A 693 -3.26 25.88 -16.77
N ALA A 694 -3.19 24.58 -17.09
CA ALA A 694 -4.22 23.62 -16.69
C ALA A 694 -3.62 22.23 -16.42
N THR A 695 -4.27 21.49 -15.52
CA THR A 695 -4.02 20.06 -15.28
C THR A 695 -5.10 19.26 -15.99
N LEU A 696 -4.74 18.53 -17.04
CA LEU A 696 -5.67 17.89 -17.95
C LEU A 696 -5.65 16.36 -17.79
N PRO A 697 -6.75 15.70 -17.40
CA PRO A 697 -6.83 14.23 -17.43
C PRO A 697 -6.67 13.66 -18.85
N PRO A 698 -6.48 12.33 -19.00
CA PRO A 698 -6.42 11.70 -20.31
C PRO A 698 -7.74 11.88 -21.09
N ALA A 699 -7.73 12.73 -22.12
CA ALA A 699 -8.86 13.03 -22.99
C ALA A 699 -8.38 13.85 -24.20
N LEU A 700 -9.31 14.20 -25.09
CA LEU A 700 -9.10 15.17 -26.16
C LEU A 700 -9.40 16.59 -25.66
N TYR A 701 -8.56 17.55 -26.03
CA TYR A 701 -8.73 18.96 -25.70
C TYR A 701 -8.59 19.85 -26.92
N THR A 702 -9.35 20.94 -26.93
CA THR A 702 -9.36 21.91 -28.01
C THR A 702 -9.07 23.30 -27.46
N ALA A 703 -8.01 23.93 -27.95
CA ALA A 703 -7.70 25.34 -27.75
C ALA A 703 -8.15 26.15 -28.96
N VAL A 704 -8.87 27.25 -28.74
CA VAL A 704 -9.35 28.16 -29.79
C VAL A 704 -8.75 29.54 -29.55
N VAL A 705 -8.15 30.12 -30.59
CA VAL A 705 -7.57 31.46 -30.58
C VAL A 705 -8.34 32.37 -31.52
N ARG A 706 -8.79 33.52 -31.02
CA ARG A 706 -9.56 34.53 -31.76
C ARG A 706 -9.10 35.94 -31.40
N GLY A 707 -9.44 36.95 -32.19
CA GLY A 707 -9.25 38.35 -31.80
C GLY A 707 -10.37 38.85 -30.89
N ALA A 708 -10.03 39.62 -29.86
CA ALA A 708 -11.01 40.28 -29.00
C ALA A 708 -12.00 41.10 -29.85
N GLY A 709 -13.29 40.90 -29.61
CA GLY A 709 -14.36 41.61 -30.33
C GLY A 709 -14.58 41.18 -31.78
N GLU A 710 -14.20 39.95 -32.18
CA GLU A 710 -14.28 39.45 -33.56
C GLU A 710 -13.40 40.27 -34.53
N THR A 711 -12.17 40.55 -34.10
CA THR A 711 -11.14 41.16 -34.94
C THR A 711 -10.27 40.08 -35.58
N ALA A 712 -9.72 40.37 -36.76
CA ALA A 712 -8.76 39.54 -37.48
C ALA A 712 -7.35 40.11 -37.33
#